data_AF-A0A316FZ41-F1
#
_entry.id   AF-A0A316FZ41-F1
#
_cell.length_a   1.000
_cell.length_b   1.000
_cell.length_c   1.000
_cell.angle_alpha   90.00
_cell.angle_beta   90.00
_cell.angle_gamma   90.00
#
_symmetry.space_group_name_H-M   'P 1'
#
loop_
_entity.id
_entity.type
_entity.pdbx_description
1 polymer ?
#
loop_
_entity_poly.entity_id
_entity_poly.type
_entity_poly.pdbx_seq_one_letter_code
_entity_poly.pdbx_strand_id
1 'polypeptide(L)'
;MRRIVTLIGIFIGSMSFAANEPKVVRFGGSPMPPLVQPSTSGQLEGVIPPLIAKIAEQHNWQVEWIMDNWSMQLDRLRQQKIDVMTGIGYSDARGREFDFSEQSVLNVWGQLYTQPNISAKNFLDLDQRKIAVLRNGISGIRFAELCRKFGVDCIIKPMNSYDDVFRAIDDKKVAAGVVNSLYGYVYENQYNVARSDVMFNPFPVLFATKKGQNKELLNAIDQTLSEWKKDNNSVYYSITDQWVNRQTSTEFPQWLTYTLVALGTILLVTLLMIFLLRREVQRRTQELSLSEAQLKQIINLVPHAIFATDATGKVILANLATTRVFNLTTQELRQSTRAQLMHQQPYLEGLLGDDEKVMGRQVGNVNQEVEVCKKFGDSRFFQLAKVPFVRKKSHIPAVVSVAVDITEQKLTTERIEHLAKHDELTDLPNRSLLMDRLAQAMALSKRHHRIGAVVFVDLDLFKNVNDTLGHSVGDVLLQVTAARIRKHCRESDTVARFGGDEYVVLLSELGETFEEAKTNALLIARKIRKEVIKETIIGRHEISISISQGIVFFPYDAEEGDEAIKRADLAMYHAKSMGRNKIVIFHQSMEESIKRKEKLKVELRQAINQKDLFLVYQPQFDTRTNSFRGCEALVRWDHRQEHIIFPLEFIPIAEESGSIIDLGEYVLNEACEQAMQWRDQFKQDFYVTINLSAKQIAHKSLIPYIDKMIKRTGIPVELIELEVTESMLMMDMDRAVEVLSILKAKGIKISLDDFGTGYSSLSYLKKLPLDKLKIDKSFVNDIPGDKDSEAIAKTIISMANQLGLEVVAEGIENARQVKFFTEHGCYLFQGHYFSPPCRAKELIKQFDNIIPFDKSSLLSS
;
A
#
# COMPACT_ATOMS: atom_id res chain seq x y z
N MET A 1 23.77 89.77 6.56
CA MET A 1 25.24 89.56 6.41
C MET A 1 25.51 88.11 6.83
N ARG A 2 26.00 87.15 6.03
CA ARG A 2 26.77 87.06 4.78
C ARG A 2 26.04 86.05 3.87
N ARG A 3 25.59 86.46 2.67
CA ARG A 3 26.27 86.40 1.35
C ARG A 3 26.52 84.95 0.86
N ILE A 4 25.69 84.45 -0.08
CA ILE A 4 25.90 84.42 -1.56
C ILE A 4 26.87 83.28 -1.93
N VAL A 5 26.45 82.22 -2.64
CA VAL A 5 26.40 82.09 -4.13
C VAL A 5 25.24 81.13 -4.52
N THR A 6 24.13 81.56 -5.15
CA THR A 6 23.87 81.76 -6.62
C THR A 6 23.87 80.43 -7.41
N LEU A 7 22.69 79.85 -7.74
CA LEU A 7 21.97 79.92 -9.06
C LEU A 7 22.78 79.26 -10.21
N ILE A 8 22.34 78.28 -11.00
CA ILE A 8 21.11 78.05 -11.80
C ILE A 8 21.14 76.60 -12.35
N GLY A 9 20.00 75.93 -12.56
CA GLY A 9 19.99 74.69 -13.34
C GLY A 9 18.69 73.89 -13.51
N ILE A 10 17.55 74.56 -13.78
CA ILE A 10 16.42 74.08 -14.62
C ILE A 10 15.62 72.82 -14.17
N PHE A 11 14.35 73.12 -13.86
CA PHE A 11 13.15 72.27 -13.79
C PHE A 11 13.05 71.15 -14.85
N ILE A 12 12.91 69.90 -14.41
CA ILE A 12 11.98 68.89 -14.97
C ILE A 12 11.47 67.99 -13.83
N GLY A 13 10.15 67.95 -13.64
CA GLY A 13 9.43 66.76 -13.18
C GLY A 13 9.49 66.40 -11.69
N SER A 14 8.61 67.01 -10.89
CA SER A 14 8.16 66.49 -9.61
C SER A 14 7.47 65.12 -9.74
N MET A 15 8.12 64.05 -9.28
CA MET A 15 7.45 62.85 -8.77
C MET A 15 7.86 62.70 -7.30
N SER A 16 6.96 63.12 -6.40
CA SER A 16 7.05 62.82 -4.98
C SER A 16 7.07 61.31 -4.78
N PHE A 17 8.24 60.74 -4.51
CA PHE A 17 8.32 59.48 -3.77
C PHE A 17 7.87 59.78 -2.34
N ALA A 18 6.61 59.47 -2.05
CA ALA A 18 6.13 59.40 -0.67
C ALA A 18 6.99 58.35 0.06
N ALA A 19 7.86 58.81 0.97
CA ALA A 19 8.50 57.94 1.94
C ALA A 19 7.39 57.39 2.84
N ASN A 20 6.98 56.14 2.63
CA ASN A 20 5.99 55.47 3.47
C ASN A 20 6.49 55.44 4.92
N GLU A 21 5.74 56.06 5.84
CA GLU A 21 5.96 55.90 7.27
C GLU A 21 5.97 54.40 7.65
N PRO A 22 6.87 53.95 8.54
CA PRO A 22 6.97 52.55 8.89
C PRO A 22 5.66 52.06 9.54
N LYS A 23 5.15 50.93 9.07
CA LYS A 23 3.92 50.33 9.61
C LYS A 23 4.21 49.82 11.03
N VAL A 24 3.51 50.35 12.03
CA VAL A 24 3.58 49.82 13.41
C VAL A 24 2.87 48.46 13.46
N VAL A 25 3.58 47.43 13.90
CA VAL A 25 3.05 46.06 14.02
C VAL A 25 3.23 45.57 15.45
N ARG A 26 2.11 45.20 16.09
CA ARG A 26 2.08 44.71 17.48
C ARG A 26 2.24 43.19 17.50
N PHE A 27 3.38 42.71 17.96
CA PHE A 27 3.64 41.28 18.14
C PHE A 27 3.30 40.82 19.56
N GLY A 28 2.43 39.83 19.65
CA GLY A 28 2.11 39.13 20.89
C GLY A 28 3.14 38.04 21.18
N GLY A 29 3.82 38.17 22.32
CA GLY A 29 4.76 37.17 22.81
C GLY A 29 4.35 36.62 24.18
N SER A 30 4.61 35.33 24.39
CA SER A 30 4.56 34.73 25.72
C SER A 30 5.93 34.15 26.04
N PRO A 31 6.38 34.22 27.31
CA PRO A 31 7.64 33.60 27.72
C PRO A 31 7.63 32.10 27.40
N MET A 32 8.39 31.72 26.38
CA MET A 32 8.59 30.35 25.92
C MET A 32 10.04 30.22 25.44
N PRO A 33 11.00 30.04 26.36
CA PRO A 33 12.40 29.91 25.97
C PRO A 33 12.67 28.56 25.28
N PRO A 34 13.63 28.49 24.34
CA PRO A 34 14.47 29.58 23.84
C PRO A 34 13.81 30.41 22.71
N LEU A 35 12.51 30.26 22.45
CA LEU A 35 11.82 30.96 21.36
C LEU A 35 11.63 32.46 21.64
N VAL A 36 11.10 32.82 22.81
CA VAL A 36 10.93 34.21 23.27
C VAL A 36 11.02 34.23 24.79
N GLN A 37 11.83 35.09 25.37
CA GLN A 37 11.85 35.35 26.81
C GLN A 37 12.33 36.77 27.13
N PRO A 38 11.86 37.39 28.22
CA PRO A 38 12.46 38.62 28.71
C PRO A 38 13.87 38.37 29.28
N SER A 39 14.83 39.19 28.85
CA SER A 39 16.17 39.30 29.42
C SER A 39 16.15 40.01 30.78
N THR A 40 17.18 39.81 31.59
CA THR A 40 17.43 40.59 32.82
C THR A 40 17.61 42.10 32.55
N SER A 41 17.94 42.48 31.31
CA SER A 41 18.04 43.88 30.86
C SER A 41 16.71 44.51 30.41
N GLY A 42 15.62 43.74 30.39
CA GLY A 42 14.30 44.17 29.90
C GLY A 42 14.11 44.06 28.37
N GLN A 43 15.14 43.68 27.61
CA GLN A 43 15.03 43.35 26.18
C GLN A 43 14.55 41.92 25.95
N LEU A 44 13.92 41.63 24.81
CA LEU A 44 13.47 40.27 24.47
C LEU A 44 14.60 39.46 23.84
N GLU A 45 14.86 38.29 24.41
CA GLU A 45 15.86 37.31 23.98
C GLU A 45 15.19 36.03 23.45
N GLY A 46 15.94 35.24 22.68
CA GLY A 46 15.49 33.99 22.07
C GLY A 46 15.58 34.00 20.55
N VAL A 47 14.97 33.00 19.91
CA VAL A 47 15.03 32.79 18.46
C VAL A 47 14.13 33.77 17.70
N ILE A 48 12.89 33.99 18.17
CA ILE A 48 11.88 34.78 17.43
C ILE A 48 12.18 36.30 17.44
N PRO A 49 12.56 36.94 18.58
CA PRO A 49 12.79 38.38 18.60
C PRO A 49 13.82 38.90 17.58
N PRO A 50 15.03 38.30 17.45
CA PRO A 50 16.00 38.75 16.46
C PRO A 50 15.59 38.40 15.02
N LEU A 51 14.84 37.31 14.79
CA LEU A 51 14.27 37.01 13.48
C LEU A 51 13.25 38.07 13.06
N ILE A 52 12.32 38.43 13.93
CA ILE A 52 11.31 39.47 13.66
C ILE A 52 11.97 40.84 13.47
N ALA A 53 13.00 41.17 14.25
CA ALA A 53 13.75 42.41 14.06
C ALA A 53 14.35 42.52 12.65
N LYS A 54 14.89 41.41 12.12
CA LYS A 54 15.47 41.36 10.76
C LYS A 54 14.41 41.35 9.66
N ILE A 55 13.28 40.69 9.87
CA ILE A 55 12.12 40.75 8.95
C ILE A 55 11.55 42.17 8.91
N ALA A 56 11.41 42.82 10.06
CA ALA A 56 10.90 44.18 10.17
C ALA A 56 11.81 45.20 9.46
N GLU A 57 13.13 45.01 9.52
CA GLU A 57 14.10 45.83 8.77
C GLU A 57 13.90 45.70 7.25
N GLN A 58 13.65 44.48 6.75
CA GLN A 58 13.41 44.24 5.32
C GLN A 58 12.07 44.79 4.81
N HIS A 59 11.03 44.76 5.64
CA HIS A 59 9.67 45.16 5.27
C HIS A 59 9.25 46.55 5.81
N ASN A 60 10.19 47.31 6.38
CA ASN A 60 9.99 48.64 6.95
C ASN A 60 8.88 48.69 8.02
N TRP A 61 8.93 47.78 9.00
CA TRP A 61 7.99 47.72 10.12
C TRP A 61 8.59 48.31 11.40
N GLN A 62 7.77 48.98 12.19
CA GLN A 62 8.10 49.33 13.57
C GLN A 62 7.47 48.30 14.51
N VAL A 63 8.30 47.47 15.14
CA VAL A 63 7.85 46.34 15.97
C VAL A 63 7.55 46.82 17.40
N GLU A 64 6.32 46.61 17.86
CA GLU A 64 5.92 46.78 19.25
C GLU A 64 5.64 45.41 19.88
N TRP A 65 6.32 45.07 20.96
CA TRP A 65 6.12 43.80 21.65
C TRP A 65 5.16 43.93 22.81
N ILE A 66 4.12 43.11 22.81
CA ILE A 66 3.18 42.98 23.93
C ILE A 66 3.40 41.61 24.55
N MET A 67 4.00 41.59 25.73
CA MET A 67 4.28 40.36 26.49
C MET A 67 3.19 40.10 27.52
N ASP A 68 2.70 38.86 27.55
CA ASP A 68 1.64 38.42 28.48
C ASP A 68 1.63 36.89 28.55
N ASN A 69 0.84 36.32 29.46
CA ASN A 69 0.65 34.88 29.54
C ASN A 69 -0.04 34.31 28.29
N TRP A 70 0.20 33.03 28.02
CA TRP A 70 -0.26 32.36 26.79
C TRP A 70 -1.77 32.49 26.54
N SER A 71 -2.58 32.31 27.59
CA SER A 71 -4.04 32.44 27.50
C SER A 71 -4.48 33.85 27.14
N MET A 72 -3.85 34.88 27.73
CA MET A 72 -4.21 36.28 27.51
C MET A 72 -3.84 36.72 26.09
N GLN A 73 -2.77 36.17 25.50
CA GLN A 73 -2.38 36.48 24.13
C GLN A 73 -3.42 36.02 23.10
N LEU A 74 -4.03 34.85 23.30
CA LEU A 74 -5.13 34.38 22.45
C LEU A 74 -6.32 35.33 22.50
N ASP A 75 -6.68 35.82 23.68
CA ASP A 75 -7.78 36.78 23.84
C ASP A 75 -7.46 38.15 23.25
N ARG A 76 -6.21 38.61 23.39
CA ARG A 76 -5.72 39.84 22.74
C ARG A 76 -5.76 39.71 21.22
N LEU A 77 -5.42 38.56 20.65
CA LEU A 77 -5.52 38.32 19.20
C LEU A 77 -6.98 38.38 18.72
N ARG A 78 -7.92 37.77 19.46
CA ARG A 78 -9.36 37.84 19.16
C ARG A 78 -9.89 39.27 19.17
N GLN A 79 -9.44 40.05 20.16
CA GLN A 79 -9.80 41.45 20.36
C GLN A 79 -9.00 42.42 19.48
N GLN A 80 -8.09 41.93 18.61
CA GLN A 80 -7.19 42.75 17.78
C GLN A 80 -6.35 43.76 18.56
N LYS A 81 -6.00 43.42 19.80
CA LYS A 81 -5.05 44.19 20.61
C LYS A 81 -3.60 43.88 20.25
N ILE A 82 -3.37 42.77 19.55
CA ILE A 82 -2.11 42.41 18.89
C ILE A 82 -2.42 42.09 17.42
N ASP A 83 -1.45 42.37 16.54
CA ASP A 83 -1.59 42.15 15.10
C ASP A 83 -1.16 40.75 14.70
N VAL A 84 -0.07 40.26 15.28
CA VAL A 84 0.50 38.93 15.03
C VAL A 84 0.85 38.26 16.36
N MET A 85 0.33 37.06 16.59
CA MET A 85 0.76 36.22 17.71
C MET A 85 1.91 35.31 17.29
N THR A 86 2.93 35.24 18.12
CA THR A 86 4.12 34.40 17.89
C THR A 86 4.03 33.08 18.64
N GLY A 87 4.71 32.05 18.12
CA GLY A 87 4.91 30.81 18.88
C GLY A 87 3.72 29.85 18.90
N ILE A 88 2.74 30.00 18.01
CA ILE A 88 1.43 29.33 18.07
C ILE A 88 1.36 28.10 17.18
N GLY A 89 0.78 27.01 17.70
CA GLY A 89 0.50 25.79 16.94
C GLY A 89 -0.93 25.76 16.38
N TYR A 90 -1.08 25.20 15.19
CA TYR A 90 -2.38 25.03 14.52
C TYR A 90 -3.25 23.96 15.22
N SER A 91 -4.54 24.24 15.34
CA SER A 91 -5.59 23.25 15.66
C SER A 91 -6.89 23.64 14.94
N ASP A 92 -7.77 22.68 14.64
CA ASP A 92 -8.99 22.95 13.87
C ASP A 92 -9.90 24.00 14.54
N ALA A 93 -9.99 23.97 15.88
CA ALA A 93 -10.70 25.00 16.63
C ALA A 93 -10.13 26.42 16.37
N ARG A 94 -8.81 26.55 16.21
CA ARG A 94 -8.13 27.83 15.98
C ARG A 94 -8.18 28.27 14.53
N GLY A 95 -8.09 27.35 13.56
CA GLY A 95 -8.24 27.67 12.14
C GLY A 95 -9.62 28.25 11.79
N ARG A 96 -10.62 28.08 12.67
CA ARG A 96 -11.90 28.77 12.56
C ARG A 96 -11.83 30.25 12.98
N GLU A 97 -10.91 30.63 13.85
CA GLU A 97 -10.79 31.98 14.46
C GLU A 97 -9.58 32.79 13.94
N PHE A 98 -8.53 32.12 13.46
CA PHE A 98 -7.23 32.72 13.11
C PHE A 98 -6.70 32.21 11.76
N ASP A 99 -5.93 33.04 11.09
CA ASP A 99 -5.08 32.65 9.95
C ASP A 99 -3.66 32.37 10.46
N PHE A 100 -2.94 31.47 9.80
CA PHE A 100 -1.62 31.00 10.22
C PHE A 100 -0.58 31.16 9.12
N SER A 101 0.69 31.33 9.50
CA SER A 101 1.82 31.29 8.58
C SER A 101 2.01 29.89 7.98
N GLU A 102 2.46 29.82 6.73
CA GLU A 102 2.80 28.57 6.03
C GLU A 102 4.17 28.04 6.44
N GLN A 103 5.13 28.93 6.68
CA GLN A 103 6.46 28.60 7.16
C GLN A 103 6.47 28.52 8.69
N SER A 104 7.01 27.41 9.21
CA SER A 104 7.29 27.28 10.64
C SER A 104 8.57 27.99 11.02
N VAL A 105 8.67 28.50 12.25
CA VAL A 105 9.96 28.95 12.80
C VAL A 105 10.83 27.74 13.07
N LEU A 106 10.27 26.73 13.73
CA LEU A 106 10.89 25.44 13.99
C LEU A 106 9.81 24.42 14.33
N ASN A 107 10.13 23.13 14.27
CA ASN A 107 9.23 22.07 14.67
C ASN A 107 9.58 21.64 16.10
N VAL A 108 8.58 21.60 16.99
CA VAL A 108 8.79 21.18 18.38
C VAL A 108 7.99 19.92 18.64
N TRP A 109 8.56 19.01 19.42
CA TRP A 109 7.90 17.80 19.86
C TRP A 109 7.22 18.01 21.20
N GLY A 110 6.09 17.35 21.43
CA GLY A 110 5.56 17.16 22.79
C GLY A 110 6.45 16.17 23.54
N GLN A 111 6.97 16.57 24.69
CA GLN A 111 7.80 15.73 25.54
C GLN A 111 7.12 15.57 26.90
N LEU A 112 7.01 14.32 27.35
CA LEU A 112 6.50 14.01 28.67
C LEU A 112 7.65 13.96 29.68
N TYR A 113 7.45 14.62 30.81
CA TYR A 113 8.32 14.59 31.99
C TYR A 113 7.56 13.98 33.16
N THR A 114 8.23 13.13 33.92
CA THR A 114 7.68 12.44 35.08
C THR A 114 8.46 12.83 36.33
N GLN A 115 7.95 12.42 37.49
CA GLN A 115 8.78 12.39 38.69
C GLN A 115 9.91 11.35 38.51
N PRO A 116 11.12 11.55 39.06
CA PRO A 116 12.24 10.61 38.88
C PRO A 116 12.00 9.16 39.32
N ASN A 117 11.01 8.94 40.20
CA ASN A 117 10.58 7.63 40.68
C ASN A 117 9.51 6.96 39.80
N ILE A 118 8.99 7.64 38.77
CA ILE A 118 7.98 7.12 37.84
C ILE A 118 8.63 6.93 36.48
N SER A 119 8.83 5.69 36.07
CA SER A 119 9.24 5.34 34.70
C SER A 119 8.00 5.19 33.83
N ALA A 120 7.77 6.13 32.91
CA ALA A 120 6.76 6.00 31.85
C ALA A 120 7.50 5.74 30.54
N LYS A 121 7.42 4.50 30.03
CA LYS A 121 8.04 4.09 28.77
C LYS A 121 7.06 4.19 27.61
N ASN A 122 5.76 4.12 27.89
CA ASN A 122 4.70 4.19 26.89
C ASN A 122 3.48 4.98 27.41
N PHE A 123 2.52 5.27 26.52
CA PHE A 123 1.31 6.02 26.85
C PHE A 123 0.35 5.28 27.81
N LEU A 124 0.38 3.94 27.84
CA LEU A 124 -0.48 3.12 28.71
C LEU A 124 -0.07 3.25 30.18
N ASP A 125 1.20 3.52 30.46
CA ASP A 125 1.73 3.73 31.81
C ASP A 125 1.11 4.95 32.54
N LEU A 126 0.38 5.78 31.80
CA LEU A 126 -0.24 7.03 32.23
C LEU A 126 -1.71 6.91 32.61
N ASP A 127 -2.30 5.71 32.48
CA ASP A 127 -3.71 5.49 32.78
C ASP A 127 -4.07 5.89 34.22
N GLN A 128 -5.21 6.58 34.39
CA GLN A 128 -5.71 7.11 35.66
C GLN A 128 -4.78 8.11 36.39
N ARG A 129 -3.66 8.53 35.79
CA ARG A 129 -2.72 9.46 36.43
C ARG A 129 -3.11 10.92 36.20
N LYS A 130 -2.74 11.79 37.14
CA LYS A 130 -2.87 13.25 37.00
C LYS A 130 -1.73 13.78 36.14
N ILE A 131 -2.06 14.41 35.02
CA ILE A 131 -1.10 14.95 34.06
C ILE A 131 -1.26 16.46 33.95
N ALA A 132 -0.21 17.21 34.26
CA ALA A 132 -0.19 18.67 34.07
C ALA A 132 0.02 19.00 32.59
N VAL A 133 -0.83 19.86 32.04
CA VAL A 133 -0.70 20.35 30.66
C VAL A 133 -0.87 21.85 30.62
N LEU A 134 -0.21 22.53 29.69
CA LEU A 134 -0.44 23.94 29.46
C LEU A 134 -1.88 24.18 28.97
N ARG A 135 -2.62 25.05 29.65
CA ARG A 135 -3.99 25.45 29.31
C ARG A 135 -4.01 26.05 27.91
N ASN A 136 -4.85 25.51 27.04
CA ASN A 136 -4.92 25.89 25.63
C ASN A 136 -3.52 25.83 24.96
N GLY A 137 -2.62 24.94 25.41
CA GLY A 137 -1.35 24.66 24.73
C GLY A 137 -1.55 23.57 23.66
N ILE A 138 -0.89 23.69 22.51
CA ILE A 138 -1.04 22.70 21.43
C ILE A 138 -0.55 21.31 21.86
N SER A 139 0.54 21.23 22.63
CA SER A 139 1.09 19.98 23.16
C SER A 139 0.08 19.28 24.09
N GLY A 140 -0.64 20.04 24.92
CA GLY A 140 -1.69 19.51 25.80
C GLY A 140 -2.92 19.03 25.04
N ILE A 141 -3.35 19.77 24.00
CA ILE A 141 -4.47 19.37 23.12
C ILE A 141 -4.14 18.08 22.38
N ARG A 142 -2.96 17.99 21.76
CA ARG A 142 -2.49 16.79 21.06
C ARG A 142 -2.32 15.60 22.00
N PHE A 143 -1.82 15.82 23.21
CA PHE A 143 -1.72 14.78 24.22
C PHE A 143 -3.11 14.21 24.58
N ALA A 144 -4.10 15.08 24.82
CA ALA A 144 -5.47 14.65 25.12
C ALA A 144 -6.16 13.94 23.94
N GLU A 145 -5.84 14.29 22.69
CA GLU A 145 -6.26 13.54 21.49
C GLU A 145 -5.64 12.13 21.46
N LEU A 146 -4.34 12.02 21.76
CA LEU A 146 -3.64 10.73 21.79
C LEU A 146 -4.18 9.83 22.90
N CYS A 147 -4.40 10.35 24.11
CA CYS A 147 -5.03 9.60 25.19
C CYS A 147 -6.39 9.03 24.78
N ARG A 148 -7.25 9.84 24.13
CA ARG A 148 -8.54 9.35 23.60
C ARG A 148 -8.38 8.30 22.51
N LYS A 149 -7.43 8.48 21.59
CA LYS A 149 -7.18 7.53 20.49
C LYS A 149 -6.70 6.17 20.99
N PHE A 150 -5.90 6.15 22.05
CA PHE A 150 -5.36 4.93 22.65
C PHE A 150 -6.20 4.38 23.80
N GLY A 151 -7.35 4.99 24.13
CA GLY A 151 -8.22 4.54 25.22
C GLY A 151 -7.61 4.67 26.61
N VAL A 152 -6.78 5.70 26.84
CA VAL A 152 -6.11 5.96 28.12
C VAL A 152 -6.84 7.08 28.88
N ASP A 153 -7.32 6.79 30.08
CA ASP A 153 -8.15 7.71 30.88
C ASP A 153 -7.27 8.58 31.81
N CYS A 154 -6.52 9.51 31.21
CA CYS A 154 -5.68 10.47 31.94
C CYS A 154 -6.51 11.60 32.60
N ILE A 155 -6.19 11.96 33.85
CA ILE A 155 -6.78 13.12 34.54
C ILE A 155 -6.00 14.38 34.20
N ILE A 156 -6.48 15.16 33.23
CA ILE A 156 -5.81 16.37 32.75
C ILE A 156 -5.97 17.54 33.74
N LYS A 157 -4.83 18.16 34.13
CA LYS A 157 -4.77 19.35 34.98
C LYS A 157 -4.18 20.54 34.21
N PRO A 158 -5.01 21.54 33.83
CA PRO A 158 -4.54 22.69 33.06
C PRO A 158 -3.76 23.68 33.92
N MET A 159 -2.56 24.05 33.47
CA MET A 159 -1.65 25.03 34.08
C MET A 159 -1.51 26.29 33.21
N ASN A 160 -1.06 27.41 33.78
CA ASN A 160 -1.00 28.68 33.06
C ASN A 160 0.36 28.93 32.37
N SER A 161 1.42 28.23 32.80
CA SER A 161 2.76 28.29 32.21
C SER A 161 3.44 26.91 32.23
N TYR A 162 4.51 26.72 31.44
CA TYR A 162 5.33 25.49 31.53
C TYR A 162 6.14 25.42 32.83
N ASP A 163 6.46 26.56 33.43
CA ASP A 163 7.06 26.67 34.77
C ASP A 163 6.12 26.06 35.83
N ASP A 164 4.83 26.40 35.79
CA ASP A 164 3.81 25.80 36.66
C ASP A 164 3.68 24.28 36.43
N VAL A 165 3.88 23.80 35.19
CA VAL A 165 3.86 22.35 34.87
C VAL A 165 5.02 21.65 35.56
N PHE A 166 6.25 22.16 35.45
CA PHE A 166 7.42 21.57 36.11
C PHE A 166 7.35 21.67 37.64
N ARG A 167 6.95 22.83 38.19
CA ARG A 167 6.71 22.97 39.64
C ARG A 167 5.67 21.99 40.15
N ALA A 168 4.60 21.72 39.40
CA ALA A 168 3.59 20.75 39.82
C ALA A 168 4.13 19.30 39.87
N ILE A 169 5.10 18.95 39.02
CA ILE A 169 5.79 17.65 39.07
C ILE A 169 6.75 17.62 40.26
N ASP A 170 7.56 18.67 40.41
CA ASP A 170 8.56 18.85 41.47
C ASP A 170 7.93 18.82 42.88
N ASP A 171 6.80 19.53 43.05
CA ASP A 171 5.96 19.54 44.25
C ASP A 171 5.18 18.22 44.47
N LYS A 172 5.31 17.25 43.56
CA LYS A 172 4.59 15.97 43.56
C LYS A 172 3.05 16.08 43.52
N LYS A 173 2.52 17.18 43.01
CA LYS A 173 1.06 17.42 42.85
C LYS A 173 0.46 16.68 41.67
N VAL A 174 1.27 16.37 40.66
CA VAL A 174 0.93 15.57 39.47
C VAL A 174 1.97 14.49 39.23
N ALA A 175 1.59 13.40 38.55
CA ALA A 175 2.48 12.27 38.29
C ALA A 175 3.41 12.53 37.09
N ALA A 176 2.93 13.30 36.12
CA ALA A 176 3.69 13.71 34.94
C ALA A 176 3.19 15.06 34.42
N GLY A 177 3.95 15.67 33.53
CA GLY A 177 3.55 16.87 32.82
C GLY A 177 4.08 16.90 31.41
N VAL A 178 3.30 17.53 30.53
CA VAL A 178 3.63 17.68 29.12
C VAL A 178 4.17 19.08 28.88
N VAL A 179 5.40 19.16 28.39
CA VAL A 179 6.00 20.40 27.92
C VAL A 179 6.52 20.20 26.49
N ASN A 180 6.90 21.28 25.84
CA ASN A 180 7.55 21.19 24.55
C ASN A 180 9.04 20.78 24.74
N SER A 181 9.63 20.08 23.78
CA SER A 181 10.98 19.51 23.91
C SER A 181 12.09 20.55 24.14
N LEU A 182 11.94 21.75 23.57
CA LEU A 182 12.92 22.83 23.72
C LEU A 182 12.93 23.42 25.13
N TYR A 183 11.76 23.65 25.72
CA TYR A 183 11.63 24.12 27.09
C TYR A 183 12.23 23.11 28.07
N GLY A 184 11.92 21.83 27.87
CA GLY A 184 12.46 20.76 28.69
C GLY A 184 13.98 20.69 28.65
N TYR A 185 14.60 20.78 27.46
CA TYR A 185 16.05 20.78 27.32
C TYR A 185 16.76 21.90 28.11
N VAL A 186 16.14 23.09 28.19
CA VAL A 186 16.74 24.25 28.88
C VAL A 186 16.53 24.21 30.39
N TYR A 187 15.34 23.79 30.85
CA TYR A 187 14.93 23.94 32.25
C TYR A 187 14.84 22.65 33.06
N GLU A 188 14.97 21.46 32.46
CA GLU A 188 14.86 20.20 33.20
C GLU A 188 15.84 20.11 34.38
N ASN A 189 17.07 20.64 34.23
CA ASN A 189 18.08 20.64 35.29
C ASN A 189 17.80 21.60 36.45
N GLN A 190 16.79 22.46 36.34
CA GLN A 190 16.39 23.41 37.39
C GLN A 190 15.32 22.82 38.33
N TYR A 191 14.73 21.67 37.97
CA TYR A 191 13.64 21.03 38.70
C TYR A 191 13.97 19.56 38.97
N ASN A 192 13.37 18.94 39.99
CA ASN A 192 13.53 17.49 40.23
C ASN A 192 12.56 16.68 39.35
N VAL A 193 12.75 16.75 38.03
CA VAL A 193 11.94 16.05 37.02
C VAL A 193 12.81 15.08 36.22
N ALA A 194 12.23 13.98 35.75
CA ALA A 194 12.88 13.05 34.85
C ALA A 194 12.23 13.11 33.46
N ARG A 195 13.06 13.13 32.42
CA ARG A 195 12.61 13.03 31.04
C ARG A 195 12.19 11.57 30.77
N SER A 196 10.97 11.38 30.27
CA SER A 196 10.47 10.06 29.89
C SER A 196 10.81 9.70 28.44
N ASP A 197 10.65 8.42 28.08
CA ASP A 197 10.83 7.95 26.70
C ASP A 197 9.65 8.34 25.78
N VAL A 198 8.59 8.96 26.34
CA VAL A 198 7.38 9.34 25.60
C VAL A 198 7.52 10.73 25.00
N MET A 199 7.82 10.75 23.70
CA MET A 199 7.80 11.93 22.84
C MET A 199 6.74 11.75 21.74
N PHE A 200 6.01 12.81 21.37
CA PHE A 200 4.91 12.69 20.43
C PHE A 200 4.69 13.92 19.56
N ASN A 201 4.17 13.66 18.36
CA ASN A 201 3.68 14.60 17.34
C ASN A 201 4.51 15.89 17.22
N PRO A 202 5.42 15.99 16.23
CA PRO A 202 6.07 17.26 15.96
C PRO A 202 4.99 18.23 15.47
N PHE A 203 4.92 19.41 16.06
CA PHE A 203 4.04 20.47 15.60
C PHE A 203 4.86 21.71 15.20
N PRO A 204 4.51 22.33 14.06
CA PRO A 204 5.18 23.55 13.63
C PRO A 204 4.83 24.70 14.58
N VAL A 205 5.84 25.46 14.95
CA VAL A 205 5.68 26.74 15.64
C VAL A 205 5.44 27.81 14.57
N LEU A 206 4.21 28.33 14.53
CA LEU A 206 3.74 29.27 13.51
C LEU A 206 3.52 30.66 14.09
N PHE A 207 3.25 31.60 13.19
CA PHE A 207 2.65 32.89 13.50
C PHE A 207 1.15 32.83 13.19
N ALA A 208 0.33 33.61 13.90
CA ALA A 208 -1.09 33.72 13.58
C ALA A 208 -1.60 35.16 13.64
N THR A 209 -2.58 35.45 12.81
CA THR A 209 -3.37 36.70 12.81
C THR A 209 -4.85 36.37 13.03
N LYS A 210 -5.67 37.37 13.33
CA LYS A 210 -7.12 37.18 13.31
C LYS A 210 -7.59 36.82 11.91
N LYS A 211 -8.52 35.87 11.80
CA LYS A 211 -8.99 35.37 10.50
C LYS A 211 -9.50 36.50 9.59
N GLY A 212 -8.99 36.54 8.36
CA GLY A 212 -9.30 37.56 7.36
C GLY A 212 -8.62 38.91 7.59
N GLN A 213 -7.68 39.02 8.52
CA GLN A 213 -7.02 40.28 8.91
C GLN A 213 -5.50 40.12 8.93
N ASN A 214 -4.78 41.18 8.55
CA ASN A 214 -3.31 41.23 8.54
C ASN A 214 -2.63 40.08 7.77
N LYS A 215 -3.29 39.50 6.77
CA LYS A 215 -2.75 38.37 6.00
C LYS A 215 -1.47 38.77 5.25
N GLU A 216 -1.33 40.04 4.88
CA GLU A 216 -0.10 40.57 4.30
C GLU A 216 1.13 40.43 5.22
N LEU A 217 0.94 40.48 6.55
CA LEU A 217 2.04 40.29 7.51
C LEU A 217 2.51 38.83 7.54
N LEU A 218 1.57 37.88 7.48
CA LEU A 218 1.90 36.45 7.41
C LEU A 218 2.64 36.12 6.12
N ASN A 219 2.15 36.61 4.97
CA ASN A 219 2.80 36.39 3.68
C ASN A 219 4.23 36.95 3.64
N ALA A 220 4.47 38.12 4.22
CA ALA A 220 5.80 38.73 4.30
C ALA A 220 6.75 37.90 5.18
N ILE A 221 6.27 37.41 6.33
CA ILE A 221 7.04 36.49 7.20
C ILE A 221 7.35 35.18 6.46
N ASP A 222 6.37 34.61 5.77
CA ASP A 222 6.52 33.34 5.05
C ASP A 222 7.50 33.44 3.89
N GLN A 223 7.44 34.53 3.12
CA GLN A 223 8.38 34.76 2.03
C GLN A 223 9.82 34.86 2.55
N THR A 224 10.08 35.71 3.55
CA THR A 224 11.43 35.89 4.11
C THR A 224 11.97 34.61 4.74
N LEU A 225 11.15 33.89 5.52
CA LEU A 225 11.58 32.63 6.13
C LEU A 225 11.85 31.54 5.09
N SER A 226 11.06 31.47 4.02
CA SER A 226 11.28 30.52 2.93
C SER A 226 12.61 30.79 2.21
N GLU A 227 12.96 32.05 2.01
CA GLU A 227 14.24 32.45 1.40
C GLU A 227 15.42 32.10 2.32
N TRP A 228 15.37 32.46 3.60
CA TRP A 228 16.46 32.17 4.53
C TRP A 228 16.67 30.68 4.75
N LYS A 229 15.61 29.88 4.80
CA LYS A 229 15.74 28.42 4.99
C LYS A 229 16.39 27.69 3.81
N LYS A 230 16.45 28.30 2.62
CA LYS A 230 17.14 27.73 1.45
C LYS A 230 18.67 27.89 1.52
N ASP A 231 19.17 28.83 2.33
CA ASP A 231 20.60 29.11 2.47
C ASP A 231 21.09 28.73 3.88
N ASN A 232 22.01 27.75 3.96
CA ASN A 232 22.59 27.28 5.23
C ASN A 232 23.44 28.34 5.94
N ASN A 233 23.85 29.41 5.26
CA ASN A 233 24.58 30.53 5.85
C ASN A 233 23.68 31.73 6.17
N SER A 234 22.36 31.56 6.09
CA SER A 234 21.42 32.65 6.34
C SER A 234 21.38 33.08 7.81
N VAL A 235 20.83 34.28 8.02
CA VAL A 235 20.56 34.84 9.35
C VAL A 235 19.74 33.87 10.21
N TYR A 236 18.84 33.10 9.59
CA TYR A 236 18.06 32.07 10.27
C TYR A 236 18.94 31.04 10.99
N TYR A 237 19.88 30.40 10.29
CA TYR A 237 20.74 29.36 10.89
C TYR A 237 21.69 29.92 11.94
N SER A 238 22.25 31.12 11.71
CA SER A 238 23.13 31.78 12.68
C SER A 238 22.46 32.08 14.04
N ILE A 239 21.19 32.49 14.00
CA ILE A 239 20.39 32.76 15.21
C ILE A 239 20.00 31.43 15.87
N THR A 240 19.56 30.43 15.09
CA THR A 240 19.15 29.15 15.65
C THR A 240 20.33 28.40 16.30
N ASP A 241 21.53 28.42 15.71
CA ASP A 241 22.70 27.76 16.30
C ASP A 241 23.13 28.41 17.62
N GLN A 242 23.07 29.74 17.70
CA GLN A 242 23.40 30.46 18.93
C GLN A 242 22.51 30.06 20.12
N TRP A 243 21.23 29.79 19.87
CA TRP A 243 20.24 29.52 20.91
C TRP A 243 19.95 28.03 21.13
N VAL A 244 20.23 27.18 20.14
CA VAL A 244 19.98 25.74 20.20
C VAL A 244 21.26 24.94 20.53
N ASN A 245 22.47 25.44 20.22
CA ASN A 245 23.73 24.67 20.30
C ASN A 245 24.80 25.18 21.30
N ARG A 246 24.47 26.01 22.31
CA ARG A 246 25.48 26.62 23.22
C ARG A 246 26.17 25.63 24.19
N GLN A 247 27.44 25.29 23.93
CA GLN A 247 28.41 24.87 24.96
C GLN A 247 28.99 26.11 25.67
N THR A 248 29.05 26.10 27.01
CA THR A 248 29.47 27.25 27.85
C THR A 248 30.97 27.26 28.15
N SER A 249 31.64 28.42 28.03
CA SER A 249 32.95 28.72 28.63
C SER A 249 32.87 29.97 29.51
N THR A 250 33.59 30.00 30.63
CA THR A 250 33.60 31.11 31.64
C THR A 250 35.03 31.42 32.10
N GLU A 251 35.35 32.69 32.39
CA GLU A 251 36.66 33.14 32.94
C GLU A 251 36.51 34.04 34.20
N PHE A 252 37.54 34.03 35.06
CA PHE A 252 37.61 34.64 36.41
C PHE A 252 38.58 35.85 36.54
N PRO A 253 38.49 36.68 37.62
CA PRO A 253 39.15 38.00 37.73
C PRO A 253 40.64 38.04 38.14
N GLN A 254 41.32 39.12 37.74
CA GLN A 254 42.79 39.25 37.63
C GLN A 254 43.58 39.61 38.90
N TRP A 255 42.98 39.99 40.03
CA TRP A 255 43.80 40.33 41.22
C TRP A 255 44.32 39.08 41.95
N LEU A 256 43.62 37.94 41.83
CA LEU A 256 44.01 36.65 42.37
C LEU A 256 45.23 36.05 41.64
N THR A 257 45.45 36.43 40.37
CA THR A 257 46.53 35.87 39.56
C THR A 257 47.90 36.39 40.00
N TYR A 258 48.04 37.68 40.30
CA TYR A 258 49.37 38.26 40.57
C TYR A 258 50.00 37.77 41.87
N THR A 259 49.22 37.60 42.94
CA THR A 259 49.71 37.07 44.23
C THR A 259 49.99 35.57 44.16
N LEU A 260 49.19 34.81 43.41
CA LEU A 260 49.46 33.39 43.14
C LEU A 260 50.71 33.17 42.27
N VAL A 261 51.02 34.08 41.34
CA VAL A 261 52.20 33.96 40.46
C VAL A 261 53.50 34.10 41.22
N ALA A 262 53.59 35.03 42.18
CA ALA A 262 54.81 35.25 42.94
C ALA A 262 55.14 34.09 43.90
N LEU A 263 54.15 33.62 44.66
CA LEU A 263 54.32 32.46 45.54
C LEU A 263 54.44 31.15 44.74
N GLY A 264 53.73 31.08 43.61
CA GLY A 264 53.80 29.98 42.66
C GLY A 264 55.19 29.82 42.08
N THR A 265 55.84 30.88 41.59
CA THR A 265 57.14 30.76 40.90
C THR A 265 58.25 30.16 41.76
N ILE A 266 58.35 30.57 43.04
CA ILE A 266 59.37 30.04 43.95
C ILE A 266 59.11 28.56 44.27
N LEU A 267 57.86 28.22 44.60
CA LEU A 267 57.45 26.85 44.84
C LEU A 267 57.60 25.99 43.57
N LEU A 268 57.30 26.54 42.40
CA LEU A 268 57.36 25.88 41.10
C LEU A 268 58.78 25.51 40.76
N VAL A 269 59.79 26.37 40.95
CA VAL A 269 61.17 26.01 40.62
C VAL A 269 61.67 24.83 41.46
N THR A 270 61.40 24.85 42.78
CA THR A 270 61.80 23.75 43.67
C THR A 270 61.03 22.46 43.45
N LEU A 271 59.72 22.53 43.23
CA LEU A 271 58.91 21.37 42.88
C LEU A 271 59.25 20.86 41.48
N LEU A 272 59.56 21.73 40.50
CA LEU A 272 59.90 21.35 39.13
C LEU A 272 61.17 20.52 39.11
N MET A 273 62.19 20.84 39.90
CA MET A 273 63.43 20.06 39.92
C MET A 273 63.24 18.66 40.52
N ILE A 274 62.52 18.55 41.64
CA ILE A 274 62.19 17.27 42.29
C ILE A 274 61.20 16.46 41.44
N PHE A 275 60.25 17.14 40.80
CA PHE A 275 59.28 16.57 39.87
C PHE A 275 59.95 16.11 38.59
N LEU A 276 60.90 16.82 37.98
CA LEU A 276 61.54 16.37 36.73
C LEU A 276 62.33 15.07 36.93
N LEU A 277 63.03 14.93 38.06
CA LEU A 277 63.76 13.71 38.39
C LEU A 277 62.83 12.53 38.74
N ARG A 278 61.80 12.75 39.56
CA ARG A 278 60.80 11.71 39.86
C ARG A 278 59.92 11.40 38.65
N ARG A 279 59.60 12.39 37.82
CA ARG A 279 58.85 12.25 36.58
C ARG A 279 59.67 11.51 35.56
N GLU A 280 60.97 11.69 35.37
CA GLU A 280 61.67 10.87 34.36
C GLU A 280 61.65 9.38 34.75
N VAL A 281 61.86 9.07 36.04
CA VAL A 281 61.82 7.68 36.53
C VAL A 281 60.39 7.12 36.52
N GLN A 282 59.41 7.84 37.08
CA GLN A 282 58.00 7.44 37.06
C GLN A 282 57.41 7.48 35.66
N ARG A 283 57.83 8.36 34.76
CA ARG A 283 57.38 8.41 33.37
C ARG A 283 57.91 7.21 32.62
N ARG A 284 59.16 6.78 32.79
CA ARG A 284 59.64 5.56 32.13
C ARG A 284 58.98 4.29 32.70
N THR A 285 58.75 4.21 34.01
CA THR A 285 58.08 3.06 34.63
C THR A 285 56.57 3.06 34.40
N GLN A 286 55.91 4.22 34.46
CA GLN A 286 54.50 4.39 34.11
C GLN A 286 54.29 4.31 32.61
N GLU A 287 55.12 4.86 31.73
CA GLU A 287 54.99 4.66 30.28
C GLU A 287 55.12 3.19 29.92
N LEU A 288 56.01 2.43 30.59
CA LEU A 288 56.13 1.00 30.34
C LEU A 288 54.94 0.22 30.92
N SER A 289 54.52 0.49 32.16
CA SER A 289 53.38 -0.20 32.78
C SER A 289 52.04 0.21 32.16
N LEU A 290 51.89 1.48 31.77
CA LEU A 290 50.74 2.03 31.05
C LEU A 290 50.75 1.52 29.62
N SER A 291 51.88 1.43 28.93
CA SER A 291 51.97 0.81 27.60
C SER A 291 51.62 -0.68 27.67
N GLU A 292 52.14 -1.43 28.65
CA GLU A 292 51.76 -2.84 28.85
C GLU A 292 50.29 -3.02 29.24
N ALA A 293 49.76 -2.16 30.12
CA ALA A 293 48.35 -2.18 30.52
C ALA A 293 47.43 -1.75 29.37
N GLN A 294 47.81 -0.72 28.61
CA GLN A 294 47.12 -0.25 27.41
C GLN A 294 47.14 -1.32 26.34
N LEU A 295 48.28 -1.98 26.06
CA LEU A 295 48.35 -3.07 25.10
C LEU A 295 47.47 -4.26 25.53
N LYS A 296 47.51 -4.66 26.81
CA LYS A 296 46.60 -5.71 27.33
C LYS A 296 45.14 -5.29 27.23
N GLN A 297 44.82 -4.03 27.51
CA GLN A 297 43.46 -3.50 27.42
C GLN A 297 42.99 -3.43 25.96
N ILE A 298 43.80 -2.91 25.05
CA ILE A 298 43.55 -2.85 23.61
C ILE A 298 43.30 -4.26 23.06
N ILE A 299 44.20 -5.21 23.35
CA ILE A 299 44.07 -6.59 22.86
C ILE A 299 42.82 -7.29 23.47
N ASN A 300 42.42 -6.94 24.69
CA ASN A 300 41.21 -7.48 25.34
C ASN A 300 39.90 -6.80 24.89
N LEU A 301 39.97 -5.58 24.34
CA LEU A 301 38.82 -4.89 23.74
C LEU A 301 38.49 -5.46 22.36
N VAL A 302 39.48 -6.03 21.67
CA VAL A 302 39.25 -6.67 20.37
C VAL A 302 38.38 -7.93 20.58
N PRO A 303 37.22 -8.05 19.90
CA PRO A 303 36.30 -9.18 20.04
C PRO A 303 36.76 -10.42 19.25
N HIS A 304 38.06 -10.57 19.01
CA HIS A 304 38.66 -11.66 18.25
C HIS A 304 39.60 -12.44 19.17
N ALA A 305 39.59 -13.76 19.10
CA ALA A 305 40.46 -14.58 19.93
C ALA A 305 41.91 -14.40 19.46
N ILE A 306 42.74 -13.80 20.30
CA ILE A 306 44.15 -13.55 20.05
C ILE A 306 44.95 -14.36 21.06
N PHE A 307 45.67 -15.36 20.57
CA PHE A 307 46.55 -16.18 21.39
C PHE A 307 47.89 -16.42 20.72
N ALA A 308 48.91 -16.72 21.51
CA ALA A 308 50.21 -17.06 20.97
C ALA A 308 50.80 -18.29 21.67
N THR A 309 51.47 -19.14 20.90
CA THR A 309 52.10 -20.40 21.31
C THR A 309 53.59 -20.35 21.00
N ASP A 310 54.44 -20.86 21.90
CA ASP A 310 55.87 -20.99 21.65
C ASP A 310 56.24 -22.31 20.95
N ALA A 311 57.53 -22.51 20.65
CA ALA A 311 58.07 -23.72 20.02
C ALA A 311 57.77 -25.04 20.77
N THR A 312 57.46 -24.98 22.07
CA THR A 312 57.06 -26.14 22.87
C THR A 312 55.54 -26.36 22.88
N GLY A 313 54.81 -25.50 22.18
CA GLY A 313 53.35 -25.47 22.15
C GLY A 313 52.75 -24.82 23.39
N LYS A 314 53.52 -24.15 24.25
CA LYS A 314 52.98 -23.50 25.45
C LYS A 314 52.32 -22.17 25.11
N VAL A 315 51.14 -21.90 25.67
CA VAL A 315 50.44 -20.63 25.45
C VAL A 315 51.12 -19.50 26.24
N ILE A 316 51.66 -18.52 25.51
CA ILE A 316 52.38 -17.37 26.07
C ILE A 316 51.50 -16.11 26.17
N LEU A 317 50.46 -16.02 25.35
CA LEU A 317 49.50 -14.92 25.33
C LEU A 317 48.11 -15.47 25.02
N ALA A 318 47.09 -14.94 25.68
CA ALA A 318 45.69 -15.19 25.39
C ALA A 318 44.88 -13.97 25.87
N ASN A 319 44.00 -13.46 25.03
CA ASN A 319 43.10 -12.36 25.37
C ASN A 319 41.76 -12.89 25.91
N LEU A 320 40.90 -12.00 26.39
CA LEU A 320 39.59 -12.36 26.93
C LEU A 320 38.64 -12.99 25.88
N ALA A 321 38.82 -12.70 24.59
CA ALA A 321 38.04 -13.37 23.55
C ALA A 321 38.48 -14.83 23.40
N THR A 322 39.79 -15.13 23.50
CA THR A 322 40.29 -16.51 23.52
C THR A 322 39.70 -17.31 24.68
N THR A 323 39.60 -16.74 25.89
CA THR A 323 39.00 -17.46 27.02
C THR A 323 37.56 -17.87 26.77
N ARG A 324 36.79 -17.07 26.01
CA ARG A 324 35.40 -17.38 25.64
C ARG A 324 35.32 -18.48 24.58
N VAL A 325 36.21 -18.43 23.57
CA VAL A 325 36.25 -19.44 22.49
C VAL A 325 36.68 -20.80 23.02
N PHE A 326 37.72 -20.83 23.87
CA PHE A 326 38.27 -22.06 24.44
C PHE A 326 37.51 -22.52 25.69
N ASN A 327 36.62 -21.69 26.24
CA ASN A 327 35.88 -21.91 27.49
C ASN A 327 36.79 -22.27 28.67
N LEU A 328 37.94 -21.59 28.76
CA LEU A 328 38.97 -21.78 29.78
C LEU A 328 39.43 -20.41 30.30
N THR A 329 39.84 -20.34 31.56
CA THR A 329 40.38 -19.11 32.14
C THR A 329 41.75 -18.77 31.55
N THR A 330 42.16 -17.50 31.63
CA THR A 330 43.49 -17.06 31.16
C THR A 330 44.63 -17.79 31.89
N GLN A 331 44.41 -18.18 33.15
CA GLN A 331 45.40 -18.90 33.95
C GLN A 331 45.54 -20.36 33.49
N GLU A 332 44.41 -21.05 33.24
CA GLU A 332 44.42 -22.40 32.69
C GLU A 332 45.07 -22.43 31.31
N LEU A 333 44.67 -21.51 30.41
CA LEU A 333 45.25 -21.42 29.07
C LEU A 333 46.77 -21.27 29.11
N ARG A 334 47.31 -20.40 29.98
CA ARG A 334 48.78 -20.19 30.13
C ARG A 334 49.53 -21.38 30.74
N GLN A 335 48.83 -22.26 31.43
CA GLN A 335 49.39 -23.46 32.03
C GLN A 335 49.29 -24.68 31.10
N SER A 336 48.41 -24.62 30.10
CA SER A 336 48.24 -25.67 29.10
C SER A 336 49.23 -25.58 27.94
N THR A 337 49.53 -26.72 27.35
CA THR A 337 50.17 -26.82 26.03
C THR A 337 49.13 -27.06 24.94
N ARG A 338 49.46 -26.71 23.70
CA ARG A 338 48.64 -26.95 22.51
C ARG A 338 48.16 -28.39 22.41
N ALA A 339 49.04 -29.36 22.64
CA ALA A 339 48.69 -30.79 22.61
C ALA A 339 47.64 -31.15 23.69
N GLN A 340 47.74 -30.56 24.89
CA GLN A 340 46.74 -30.74 25.93
C GLN A 340 45.40 -30.09 25.57
N LEU A 341 45.41 -28.90 24.95
CA LEU A 341 44.20 -28.22 24.49
C LEU A 341 43.50 -28.99 23.36
N MET A 342 44.26 -29.54 22.40
CA MET A 342 43.72 -30.41 21.34
C MET A 342 43.10 -31.69 21.92
N HIS A 343 43.73 -32.28 22.95
CA HIS A 343 43.19 -33.48 23.60
C HIS A 343 41.94 -33.19 24.44
N GLN A 344 41.90 -32.06 25.14
CA GLN A 344 40.75 -31.65 25.97
C GLN A 344 39.56 -31.15 25.13
N GLN A 345 39.83 -30.51 23.99
CA GLN A 345 38.83 -29.92 23.11
C GLN A 345 39.13 -30.28 21.64
N PRO A 346 38.89 -31.53 21.20
CA PRO A 346 39.25 -32.00 19.85
C PRO A 346 38.61 -31.19 18.72
N TYR A 347 37.43 -30.62 18.95
CA TYR A 347 36.75 -29.79 17.96
C TYR A 347 37.48 -28.46 17.66
N LEU A 348 38.41 -28.01 18.51
CA LEU A 348 39.25 -26.82 18.28
C LEU A 348 40.55 -27.14 17.54
N GLU A 349 40.73 -28.38 17.08
CA GLU A 349 41.93 -28.81 16.34
C GLU A 349 42.25 -27.89 15.15
N GLY A 350 41.24 -27.47 14.39
CA GLY A 350 41.42 -26.56 13.26
C GLY A 350 41.96 -25.17 13.65
N LEU A 351 41.72 -24.70 14.88
CA LEU A 351 42.29 -23.45 15.38
C LEU A 351 43.73 -23.61 15.92
N LEU A 352 44.06 -24.81 16.41
CA LEU A 352 45.34 -25.13 17.05
C LEU A 352 46.37 -25.79 16.11
N GLY A 353 45.96 -26.31 14.94
CA GLY A 353 46.83 -26.98 13.96
C GLY A 353 47.85 -26.08 13.26
N ASP A 354 48.81 -26.64 12.53
CA ASP A 354 49.77 -25.93 11.66
C ASP A 354 50.79 -24.96 12.30
N ASP A 355 50.76 -24.70 13.62
CA ASP A 355 51.74 -23.79 14.27
C ASP A 355 53.20 -24.23 14.02
N GLU A 356 53.48 -25.54 13.94
CA GLU A 356 54.83 -26.08 13.64
C GLU A 356 55.30 -25.72 12.22
N LYS A 357 54.39 -25.78 11.25
CA LYS A 357 54.70 -25.45 9.85
C LYS A 357 54.94 -23.95 9.68
N VAL A 358 54.20 -23.11 10.43
CA VAL A 358 54.37 -21.65 10.46
C VAL A 358 55.66 -21.25 11.18
N MET A 359 56.02 -21.91 12.30
CA MET A 359 57.27 -21.65 13.03
C MET A 359 58.51 -22.09 12.24
N GLY A 360 58.44 -23.23 11.55
CA GLY A 360 59.51 -23.73 10.69
C GLY A 360 59.74 -22.90 9.43
N ARG A 361 58.96 -21.82 9.20
CA ARG A 361 58.90 -21.03 7.94
C ARG A 361 58.66 -21.88 6.69
N GLN A 362 58.09 -23.07 6.85
CA GLN A 362 57.73 -23.95 5.74
C GLN A 362 56.46 -23.46 5.03
N VAL A 363 55.63 -22.69 5.75
CA VAL A 363 54.45 -21.98 5.25
C VAL A 363 54.56 -20.53 5.70
N GLY A 364 54.18 -19.57 4.83
CA GLY A 364 54.13 -18.14 5.16
C GLY A 364 53.01 -17.81 6.17
N ASN A 365 52.49 -16.58 6.12
CA ASN A 365 51.30 -16.23 6.89
C ASN A 365 50.14 -17.16 6.47
N VAL A 366 49.54 -17.87 7.43
CA VAL A 366 48.36 -18.70 7.17
C VAL A 366 47.14 -17.81 7.32
N ASN A 367 46.26 -17.82 6.33
CA ASN A 367 44.96 -17.17 6.39
C ASN A 367 43.93 -18.13 5.80
N GLN A 368 43.08 -18.72 6.64
CA GLN A 368 42.12 -19.74 6.22
C GLN A 368 40.83 -19.65 7.04
N GLU A 369 39.73 -20.08 6.44
CA GLU A 369 38.49 -20.31 7.16
C GLU A 369 38.51 -21.69 7.81
N VAL A 370 38.09 -21.77 9.06
CA VAL A 370 38.01 -23.01 9.83
C VAL A 370 36.61 -23.14 10.40
N GLU A 371 35.98 -24.28 10.14
CA GLU A 371 34.74 -24.67 10.80
C GLU A 371 35.05 -25.45 12.08
N VAL A 372 34.40 -25.07 13.17
CA VAL A 372 34.56 -25.65 14.50
C VAL A 372 33.20 -26.19 14.94
N CYS A 373 33.04 -27.51 14.93
CA CYS A 373 31.78 -28.17 15.26
C CYS A 373 31.77 -28.61 16.73
N LYS A 374 30.94 -27.99 17.58
CA LYS A 374 30.69 -28.54 18.92
C LYS A 374 29.91 -29.86 18.82
N LYS A 375 30.04 -30.72 19.83
CA LYS A 375 29.41 -32.07 19.92
C LYS A 375 27.86 -32.12 19.89
N PHE A 376 27.18 -31.02 19.55
CA PHE A 376 25.72 -30.90 19.49
C PHE A 376 25.24 -29.90 18.40
N GLY A 377 25.80 -29.97 17.18
CA GLY A 377 25.21 -29.31 15.99
C GLY A 377 25.36 -27.79 15.88
N ASP A 378 26.06 -27.13 16.81
CA ASP A 378 26.34 -25.70 16.76
C ASP A 378 27.71 -25.49 16.08
N SER A 379 27.69 -25.34 14.75
CA SER A 379 28.88 -25.05 13.93
C SER A 379 29.23 -23.57 14.01
N ARG A 380 30.51 -23.26 14.26
CA ARG A 380 31.04 -21.90 14.21
C ARG A 380 32.10 -21.77 13.14
N PHE A 381 32.08 -20.64 12.44
CA PHE A 381 33.05 -20.31 11.40
C PHE A 381 34.04 -19.27 11.92
N PHE A 382 35.34 -19.57 11.81
CA PHE A 382 36.40 -18.65 12.20
C PHE A 382 37.29 -18.33 11.00
N GLN A 383 37.56 -17.03 10.78
CA GLN A 383 38.69 -16.61 9.94
C GLN A 383 39.95 -16.65 10.80
N LEU A 384 40.88 -17.56 10.47
CA LEU A 384 42.09 -17.81 11.22
C LEU A 384 43.32 -17.25 10.50
N ALA A 385 44.00 -16.31 11.14
CA ALA A 385 45.28 -15.78 10.70
C ALA A 385 46.41 -16.20 11.65
N LYS A 386 47.50 -16.77 11.12
CA LYS A 386 48.69 -17.14 11.91
C LYS A 386 49.95 -16.48 11.36
N VAL A 387 50.73 -15.87 12.24
CA VAL A 387 51.95 -15.15 11.89
C VAL A 387 53.09 -15.55 12.84
N PRO A 388 54.29 -15.86 12.32
CA PRO A 388 55.44 -16.14 13.16
C PRO A 388 55.93 -14.87 13.87
N PHE A 389 56.28 -15.00 15.15
CA PHE A 389 56.79 -13.92 15.99
C PHE A 389 58.02 -14.40 16.77
N VAL A 390 59.07 -13.57 16.83
CA VAL A 390 60.30 -13.90 17.58
C VAL A 390 60.44 -12.95 18.77
N ARG A 391 60.60 -13.51 19.97
CA ARG A 391 60.78 -12.71 21.19
C ARG A 391 62.21 -12.16 21.26
N LYS A 392 62.34 -10.83 21.25
CA LYS A 392 63.63 -10.10 21.27
C LYS A 392 64.63 -10.51 22.38
N LYS A 393 64.16 -11.06 23.52
CA LYS A 393 65.02 -11.47 24.66
C LYS A 393 65.37 -12.95 24.75
N SER A 394 64.65 -13.85 24.07
CA SER A 394 64.85 -15.30 24.23
C SER A 394 65.17 -16.06 22.94
N HIS A 395 65.04 -15.43 21.77
CA HIS A 395 65.21 -16.08 20.45
C HIS A 395 64.35 -17.33 20.23
N ILE A 396 63.34 -17.55 21.08
CA ILE A 396 62.38 -18.65 20.94
C ILE A 396 61.36 -18.22 19.86
N PRO A 397 61.17 -19.00 18.79
CA PRO A 397 60.11 -18.77 17.83
C PRO A 397 58.74 -19.05 18.46
N ALA A 398 57.77 -18.21 18.14
CA ALA A 398 56.38 -18.33 18.56
C ALA A 398 55.45 -18.05 17.37
N VAL A 399 54.18 -18.41 17.50
CA VAL A 399 53.13 -18.08 16.53
C VAL A 399 52.09 -17.23 17.24
N VAL A 400 51.67 -16.14 16.61
CA VAL A 400 50.48 -15.40 17.02
C VAL A 400 49.33 -15.83 16.11
N SER A 401 48.25 -16.28 16.72
CA SER A 401 47.01 -16.71 16.08
C SER A 401 45.90 -15.74 16.42
N VAL A 402 45.23 -15.23 15.39
CA VAL A 402 44.03 -14.40 15.49
C VAL A 402 42.88 -15.17 14.85
N ALA A 403 41.84 -15.47 15.63
CA ALA A 403 40.63 -16.10 15.15
C ALA A 403 39.44 -15.13 15.29
N VAL A 404 38.87 -14.73 14.15
CA VAL A 404 37.69 -13.87 14.06
C VAL A 404 36.46 -14.75 13.87
N ASP A 405 35.47 -14.67 14.77
CA ASP A 405 34.19 -15.37 14.60
C ASP A 405 33.39 -14.67 13.49
N ILE A 406 33.18 -15.36 12.37
CA ILE A 406 32.44 -14.88 11.18
C ILE A 406 31.07 -15.55 11.06
N THR A 407 30.61 -16.26 12.09
CA THR A 407 29.37 -17.04 12.06
C THR A 407 28.14 -16.16 11.80
N GLU A 408 27.98 -15.06 12.52
CA GLU A 408 26.86 -14.13 12.33
C GLU A 408 26.88 -13.47 10.93
N GLN A 409 28.08 -13.15 10.43
CA GLN A 409 28.25 -12.60 9.09
C GLN A 409 27.84 -13.61 8.02
N LYS A 410 28.24 -14.89 8.13
CA LYS A 410 27.81 -15.94 7.20
C LYS A 410 26.31 -16.17 7.26
N LEU A 411 25.73 -16.34 8.46
CA LEU A 411 24.28 -16.54 8.62
C LEU A 411 23.47 -15.35 8.08
N THR A 412 23.95 -14.13 8.30
CA THR A 412 23.31 -12.91 7.77
C THR A 412 23.41 -12.86 6.25
N THR A 413 24.56 -13.24 5.69
CA THR A 413 24.78 -13.27 4.23
C THR A 413 23.88 -14.32 3.57
N GLU A 414 23.84 -15.53 4.12
CA GLU A 414 22.92 -16.60 3.68
C GLU A 414 21.46 -16.14 3.77
N ARG A 415 21.08 -15.45 4.85
CA ARG A 415 19.73 -14.90 5.00
C ARG A 415 19.42 -13.81 3.98
N ILE A 416 20.36 -12.90 3.71
CA ILE A 416 20.19 -11.86 2.68
C ILE A 416 20.05 -12.50 1.30
N GLU A 417 20.89 -13.48 0.97
CA GLU A 417 20.80 -14.22 -0.29
C GLU A 417 19.47 -14.96 -0.41
N HIS A 418 18.99 -15.54 0.69
CA HIS A 418 17.70 -16.22 0.74
C HIS A 418 16.55 -15.24 0.51
N LEU A 419 16.51 -14.09 1.21
CA LEU A 419 15.50 -13.04 1.05
C LEU A 419 15.51 -12.40 -0.35
N ALA A 420 16.69 -12.28 -0.97
CA ALA A 420 16.81 -11.78 -2.34
C ALA A 420 16.22 -12.75 -3.38
N LYS A 421 16.11 -14.05 -3.05
CA LYS A 421 15.70 -15.12 -3.98
C LYS A 421 14.37 -15.79 -3.63
N HIS A 422 13.82 -15.56 -2.44
CA HIS A 422 12.57 -16.18 -1.97
C HIS A 422 11.56 -15.14 -1.50
N ASP A 423 10.28 -15.51 -1.53
CA ASP A 423 9.16 -14.75 -1.00
C ASP A 423 9.08 -14.94 0.52
N GLU A 424 9.03 -13.84 1.28
CA GLU A 424 9.09 -13.88 2.75
C GLU A 424 7.90 -14.60 3.39
N LEU A 425 6.72 -14.55 2.76
CA LEU A 425 5.50 -15.12 3.32
C LEU A 425 5.44 -16.64 3.13
N THR A 426 5.79 -17.12 1.94
CA THR A 426 5.59 -18.52 1.53
C THR A 426 6.88 -19.34 1.48
N ASP A 427 8.04 -18.70 1.62
CA ASP A 427 9.37 -19.31 1.49
C ASP A 427 9.62 -19.98 0.11
N LEU A 428 8.77 -19.68 -0.87
CA LEU A 428 8.95 -20.13 -2.24
C LEU A 428 9.92 -19.20 -2.98
N PRO A 429 10.63 -19.69 -4.01
CA PRO A 429 11.31 -18.85 -5.00
C PRO A 429 10.46 -17.63 -5.41
N ASN A 430 11.09 -16.45 -5.41
CA ASN A 430 10.47 -15.24 -5.91
C ASN A 430 10.61 -15.14 -7.45
N ARG A 431 10.06 -14.06 -8.03
CA ARG A 431 10.15 -13.81 -9.47
C ARG A 431 11.58 -13.85 -10.01
N SER A 432 12.57 -13.33 -9.28
CA SER A 432 13.96 -13.30 -9.74
C SER A 432 14.55 -14.70 -9.85
N LEU A 433 14.39 -15.53 -8.81
CA LEU A 433 14.90 -16.91 -8.81
C LEU A 433 14.14 -17.79 -9.81
N LEU A 434 12.84 -17.57 -9.98
CA LEU A 434 12.04 -18.25 -11.01
C LEU A 434 12.59 -17.99 -12.41
N MET A 435 12.87 -16.73 -12.77
CA MET A 435 13.35 -16.38 -14.11
C MET A 435 14.74 -16.96 -14.40
N ASP A 436 15.64 -16.98 -13.40
CA ASP A 436 16.93 -17.64 -13.50
C ASP A 436 16.78 -19.15 -13.76
N ARG A 437 15.95 -19.84 -12.98
CA ARG A 437 15.67 -21.27 -13.16
C ARG A 437 14.97 -21.57 -14.49
N LEU A 438 14.07 -20.70 -14.93
CA LEU A 438 13.39 -20.84 -16.22
C LEU A 438 14.38 -20.75 -17.38
N ALA A 439 15.29 -19.76 -17.36
CA ALA A 439 16.33 -19.64 -18.37
C ALA A 439 17.23 -20.89 -18.42
N GLN A 440 17.61 -21.42 -17.26
CA GLN A 440 18.38 -22.67 -17.16
C GLN A 440 17.59 -23.87 -17.72
N ALA A 441 16.32 -24.03 -17.34
CA ALA A 441 15.46 -25.11 -17.80
C ALA A 441 15.23 -25.07 -19.32
N MET A 442 15.04 -23.89 -19.90
CA MET A 442 14.92 -23.70 -21.35
C MET A 442 16.21 -24.05 -22.10
N ALA A 443 17.37 -23.64 -21.57
CA ALA A 443 18.66 -24.00 -22.15
C ALA A 443 18.91 -25.52 -22.13
N LEU A 444 18.58 -26.18 -21.01
CA LEU A 444 18.67 -27.64 -20.87
C LEU A 444 17.69 -28.37 -21.80
N SER A 445 16.44 -27.89 -21.85
CA SER A 445 15.39 -28.38 -22.74
C SER A 445 15.83 -28.36 -24.21
N LYS A 446 16.44 -27.25 -24.66
CA LYS A 446 17.00 -27.12 -26.02
C LYS A 446 18.17 -28.08 -26.28
N ARG A 447 19.05 -28.28 -25.29
CA ARG A 447 20.20 -29.19 -25.39
C ARG A 447 19.82 -30.66 -25.42
N HIS A 448 18.84 -31.06 -24.62
CA HIS A 448 18.44 -32.45 -24.42
C HIS A 448 17.22 -32.87 -25.26
N HIS A 449 16.68 -31.95 -26.08
CA HIS A 449 15.45 -32.16 -26.85
C HIS A 449 14.28 -32.65 -25.97
N ARG A 450 14.17 -32.07 -24.77
CA ARG A 450 13.09 -32.35 -23.83
C ARG A 450 12.14 -31.17 -23.77
N ILE A 451 10.84 -31.42 -23.59
CA ILE A 451 9.84 -30.37 -23.48
C ILE A 451 9.57 -30.10 -22.00
N GLY A 452 9.54 -28.83 -21.62
CA GLY A 452 9.08 -28.36 -20.31
C GLY A 452 7.79 -27.56 -20.42
N ALA A 453 7.23 -27.15 -19.29
CA ALA A 453 6.07 -26.29 -19.26
C ALA A 453 6.13 -25.26 -18.12
N VAL A 454 5.51 -24.11 -18.37
CA VAL A 454 5.21 -23.10 -17.37
C VAL A 454 3.71 -23.16 -17.09
N VAL A 455 3.33 -23.33 -15.83
CA VAL A 455 1.93 -23.26 -15.38
C VAL A 455 1.78 -22.01 -14.52
N PHE A 456 1.05 -21.01 -15.04
CA PHE A 456 0.66 -19.83 -14.29
C PHE A 456 -0.63 -20.12 -13.54
N VAL A 457 -0.68 -19.78 -12.25
CA VAL A 457 -1.78 -20.13 -11.34
C VAL A 457 -2.21 -18.88 -10.58
N ASP A 458 -3.51 -18.63 -10.51
CA ASP A 458 -4.10 -17.50 -9.78
C ASP A 458 -5.28 -17.96 -8.93
N LEU A 459 -5.41 -17.42 -7.71
CA LEU A 459 -6.51 -17.71 -6.81
C LEU A 459 -7.74 -16.85 -7.16
N ASP A 460 -8.80 -17.53 -7.60
CA ASP A 460 -10.01 -16.86 -8.04
C ASP A 460 -10.66 -16.07 -6.89
N LEU A 461 -10.90 -14.77 -7.11
CA LEU A 461 -11.58 -13.88 -6.16
C LEU A 461 -10.90 -13.77 -4.78
N PHE A 462 -9.58 -13.98 -4.70
CA PHE A 462 -8.82 -13.86 -3.45
C PHE A 462 -9.02 -12.50 -2.74
N LYS A 463 -9.18 -11.42 -3.50
CA LYS A 463 -9.50 -10.10 -2.95
C LYS A 463 -10.74 -10.11 -2.04
N ASN A 464 -11.78 -10.87 -2.39
CA ASN A 464 -12.99 -10.97 -1.57
C ASN A 464 -12.69 -11.60 -0.20
N VAL A 465 -11.74 -12.55 -0.14
CA VAL A 465 -11.29 -13.14 1.13
C VAL A 465 -10.61 -12.08 1.99
N ASN A 466 -9.71 -11.27 1.42
CA ASN A 466 -9.06 -10.18 2.15
C ASN A 466 -10.07 -9.13 2.63
N ASP A 467 -10.99 -8.71 1.76
CA ASP A 467 -11.97 -7.66 2.05
C ASP A 467 -12.99 -8.13 3.12
N THR A 468 -13.32 -9.43 3.16
CA THR A 468 -14.33 -9.98 4.07
C THR A 468 -13.74 -10.51 5.38
N LEU A 469 -12.57 -11.17 5.34
CA LEU A 469 -11.97 -11.91 6.46
C LEU A 469 -10.66 -11.29 6.97
N GLY A 470 -10.12 -10.29 6.27
CA GLY A 470 -8.90 -9.58 6.63
C GLY A 470 -7.62 -10.24 6.10
N HIS A 471 -6.58 -9.40 5.93
CA HIS A 471 -5.30 -9.81 5.34
C HIS A 471 -4.59 -10.95 6.07
N SER A 472 -4.69 -11.05 7.40
CA SER A 472 -4.06 -12.14 8.16
C SER A 472 -4.60 -13.53 7.77
N VAL A 473 -5.89 -13.63 7.44
CA VAL A 473 -6.51 -14.87 6.95
C VAL A 473 -6.06 -15.15 5.53
N GLY A 474 -5.99 -14.11 4.69
CA GLY A 474 -5.44 -14.19 3.33
C GLY A 474 -3.99 -14.68 3.30
N ASP A 475 -3.14 -14.19 4.19
CA ASP A 475 -1.73 -14.59 4.28
C ASP A 475 -1.57 -16.08 4.60
N VAL A 476 -2.36 -16.59 5.56
CA VAL A 476 -2.37 -18.03 5.87
C VAL A 476 -2.91 -18.84 4.69
N LEU A 477 -3.93 -18.35 3.98
CA LEU A 477 -4.46 -19.01 2.79
C LEU A 477 -3.40 -19.13 1.68
N LEU A 478 -2.59 -18.09 1.49
CA LEU A 478 -1.46 -18.10 0.55
C LEU A 478 -0.39 -19.12 0.96
N GLN A 479 -0.07 -19.22 2.25
CA GLN A 479 0.87 -20.23 2.77
C GLN A 479 0.35 -21.65 2.57
N VAL A 480 -0.93 -21.90 2.87
CA VAL A 480 -1.56 -23.22 2.66
C VAL A 480 -1.57 -23.56 1.16
N THR A 481 -1.87 -22.59 0.31
CA THR A 481 -1.89 -22.80 -1.15
C THR A 481 -0.51 -23.13 -1.69
N ALA A 482 0.53 -22.39 -1.25
CA ALA A 482 1.92 -22.68 -1.58
C ALA A 482 2.31 -24.12 -1.22
N ALA A 483 1.97 -24.57 -0.01
CA ALA A 483 2.26 -25.92 0.46
C ALA A 483 1.51 -26.99 -0.37
N ARG A 484 0.24 -26.74 -0.72
CA ARG A 484 -0.58 -27.64 -1.56
C ARG A 484 -0.04 -27.77 -2.98
N ILE A 485 0.42 -26.67 -3.59
CA ILE A 485 1.04 -26.70 -4.92
C ILE A 485 2.34 -27.50 -4.85
N ARG A 486 3.24 -27.16 -3.92
CA ARG A 486 4.56 -27.81 -3.77
C ARG A 486 4.47 -29.32 -3.54
N LYS A 487 3.47 -29.79 -2.79
CA LYS A 487 3.22 -31.23 -2.54
C LYS A 487 2.97 -32.05 -3.82
N HIS A 488 2.52 -31.41 -4.89
CA HIS A 488 2.21 -32.09 -6.17
C HIS A 488 3.30 -31.91 -7.23
N CYS A 489 4.39 -31.24 -6.90
CA CYS A 489 5.55 -31.01 -7.75
C CYS A 489 6.73 -31.89 -7.31
N ARG A 490 7.62 -32.22 -8.25
CA ARG A 490 8.87 -32.96 -7.97
C ARG A 490 9.93 -32.00 -7.46
N GLU A 491 11.03 -32.52 -6.92
CA GLU A 491 12.19 -31.69 -6.54
C GLU A 491 12.85 -30.99 -7.74
N SER A 492 12.75 -31.58 -8.94
CA SER A 492 13.20 -30.99 -10.19
C SER A 492 12.31 -29.85 -10.70
N ASP A 493 11.09 -29.76 -10.19
CA ASP A 493 10.14 -28.71 -10.54
C ASP A 493 10.34 -27.51 -9.62
N THR A 494 10.01 -26.31 -10.10
CA THR A 494 10.09 -25.10 -9.30
C THR A 494 8.71 -24.51 -9.12
N VAL A 495 8.28 -24.35 -7.87
CA VAL A 495 7.09 -23.59 -7.51
C VAL A 495 7.56 -22.24 -7.00
N ALA A 496 7.09 -21.16 -7.60
CA ALA A 496 7.44 -19.80 -7.24
C ALA A 496 6.17 -19.00 -6.94
N ARG A 497 6.26 -18.02 -6.05
CA ARG A 497 5.24 -16.99 -5.90
C ARG A 497 5.64 -15.79 -6.76
N PHE A 498 4.81 -15.48 -7.76
CA PHE A 498 5.12 -14.44 -8.74
C PHE A 498 4.81 -13.05 -8.20
N GLY A 499 3.73 -12.94 -7.42
CA GLY A 499 3.31 -11.74 -6.71
C GLY A 499 1.85 -11.86 -6.26
N GLY A 500 1.44 -11.19 -5.17
CA GLY A 500 0.05 -11.22 -4.71
C GLY A 500 -0.48 -12.64 -4.48
N ASP A 501 -1.52 -13.01 -5.23
CA ASP A 501 -2.19 -14.31 -5.28
C ASP A 501 -1.79 -15.19 -6.48
N GLU A 502 -0.68 -14.84 -7.14
CA GLU A 502 -0.18 -15.52 -8.33
C GLU A 502 1.02 -16.44 -8.00
N TYR A 503 0.96 -17.66 -8.54
CA TYR A 503 2.02 -18.65 -8.46
C TYR A 503 2.42 -19.12 -9.86
N VAL A 504 3.68 -19.48 -10.02
CA VAL A 504 4.18 -20.10 -11.25
C VAL A 504 4.83 -21.43 -10.91
N VAL A 505 4.43 -22.46 -11.64
CA VAL A 505 5.04 -23.80 -11.56
C VAL A 505 5.81 -24.04 -12.85
N LEU A 506 7.13 -24.13 -12.73
CA LEU A 506 8.03 -24.57 -13.78
C LEU A 506 8.20 -26.08 -13.70
N LEU A 507 7.72 -26.76 -14.73
CA LEU A 507 7.80 -28.21 -14.90
C LEU A 507 8.91 -28.53 -15.89
N SER A 508 9.95 -29.19 -15.41
CA SER A 508 11.13 -29.53 -16.21
C SER A 508 11.00 -30.96 -16.77
N GLU A 509 11.50 -31.19 -17.98
CA GLU A 509 11.66 -32.52 -18.58
C GLU A 509 10.39 -33.39 -18.58
N LEU A 510 9.28 -32.86 -19.09
CA LEU A 510 7.98 -33.52 -19.11
C LEU A 510 7.86 -34.66 -20.15
N GLY A 511 8.75 -34.73 -21.13
CA GLY A 511 8.71 -35.75 -22.18
C GLY A 511 9.58 -35.40 -23.38
N GLU A 512 9.72 -36.34 -24.31
CA GLU A 512 10.39 -36.12 -25.61
C GLU A 512 9.40 -35.60 -26.67
N THR A 513 8.13 -35.98 -26.55
CA THR A 513 7.08 -35.59 -27.49
C THR A 513 6.11 -34.60 -26.85
N PHE A 514 5.50 -33.75 -27.69
CA PHE A 514 4.54 -32.75 -27.21
C PHE A 514 3.33 -33.39 -26.52
N GLU A 515 2.77 -34.48 -27.06
CA GLU A 515 1.61 -35.15 -26.46
C GLU A 515 1.92 -35.79 -25.10
N GLU A 516 3.12 -36.35 -24.93
CA GLU A 516 3.59 -36.85 -23.63
C GLU A 516 3.73 -35.70 -22.62
N ALA A 517 4.42 -34.63 -23.02
CA ALA A 517 4.64 -33.48 -22.16
C ALA A 517 3.31 -32.81 -21.76
N LYS A 518 2.38 -32.68 -22.71
CA LYS A 518 1.03 -32.16 -22.49
C LYS A 518 0.22 -33.01 -21.52
N THR A 519 0.26 -34.33 -21.68
CA THR A 519 -0.43 -35.26 -20.78
C THR A 519 0.11 -35.12 -19.35
N ASN A 520 1.43 -35.05 -19.19
CA ASN A 520 2.09 -34.92 -17.89
C ASN A 520 1.82 -33.55 -17.23
N ALA A 521 1.91 -32.45 -17.98
CA ALA A 521 1.58 -31.12 -17.46
C ALA A 521 0.12 -31.03 -17.00
N LEU A 522 -0.83 -31.52 -17.81
CA LEU A 522 -2.25 -31.52 -17.45
C LEU A 522 -2.53 -32.38 -16.22
N LEU A 523 -1.84 -33.52 -16.07
CA LEU A 523 -1.97 -34.36 -14.89
C LEU A 523 -1.54 -33.62 -13.61
N ILE A 524 -0.41 -32.91 -13.67
CA ILE A 524 0.10 -32.12 -12.53
C ILE A 524 -0.83 -30.94 -12.23
N ALA A 525 -1.23 -30.17 -13.25
CA ALA A 525 -2.16 -29.05 -13.11
C ALA A 525 -3.51 -29.46 -12.51
N ARG A 526 -4.05 -30.63 -12.90
CA ARG A 526 -5.28 -31.21 -12.32
C ARG A 526 -5.09 -31.62 -10.85
N LYS A 527 -3.94 -32.20 -10.50
CA LYS A 527 -3.62 -32.55 -9.10
C LYS A 527 -3.56 -31.31 -8.22
N ILE A 528 -2.82 -30.28 -8.68
CA ILE A 528 -2.73 -28.98 -8.01
C ILE A 528 -4.14 -28.40 -7.81
N ARG A 529 -4.95 -28.32 -8.87
CA ARG A 529 -6.33 -27.83 -8.82
C ARG A 529 -7.17 -28.54 -7.77
N LYS A 530 -7.16 -29.89 -7.81
CA LYS A 530 -7.96 -30.71 -6.90
C LYS A 530 -7.54 -30.52 -5.44
N GLU A 531 -6.27 -30.28 -5.17
CA GLU A 531 -5.77 -30.07 -3.81
C GLU A 531 -6.10 -28.65 -3.31
N VAL A 532 -5.97 -27.63 -4.14
CA VAL A 532 -6.22 -26.23 -3.73
C VAL A 532 -7.70 -25.97 -3.47
N ILE A 533 -8.62 -26.58 -4.24
CA ILE A 533 -10.08 -26.44 -4.06
C ILE A 533 -10.59 -27.06 -2.75
N LYS A 534 -9.80 -27.91 -2.09
CA LYS A 534 -10.21 -28.48 -0.80
C LYS A 534 -10.45 -27.36 0.21
N GLU A 535 -11.49 -27.52 1.02
CA GLU A 535 -11.79 -26.60 2.09
C GLU A 535 -10.59 -26.42 3.03
N THR A 536 -10.35 -25.18 3.42
CA THR A 536 -9.25 -24.79 4.31
C THR A 536 -9.83 -24.16 5.56
N ILE A 537 -9.51 -24.73 6.71
CA ILE A 537 -9.91 -24.20 8.01
C ILE A 537 -8.82 -23.24 8.48
N ILE A 538 -9.14 -21.96 8.59
CA ILE A 538 -8.23 -20.92 9.10
C ILE A 538 -8.88 -20.28 10.33
N GLY A 539 -8.42 -20.67 11.52
CA GLY A 539 -9.04 -20.27 12.77
C GLY A 539 -10.46 -20.84 12.90
N ARG A 540 -11.47 -19.98 12.75
CA ARG A 540 -12.90 -20.34 12.78
C ARG A 540 -13.59 -20.29 11.42
N HIS A 541 -12.84 -20.00 10.35
CA HIS A 541 -13.38 -19.79 9.02
C HIS A 541 -13.12 -21.03 8.15
N GLU A 542 -14.18 -21.53 7.52
CA GLU A 542 -14.14 -22.53 6.48
C GLU A 542 -14.11 -21.81 5.12
N ILE A 543 -13.00 -21.97 4.39
CA ILE A 543 -12.75 -21.23 3.15
C ILE A 543 -12.57 -22.22 2.00
N SER A 544 -13.36 -22.04 0.95
CA SER A 544 -13.22 -22.73 -0.32
C SER A 544 -12.87 -21.71 -1.41
N ILE A 545 -11.73 -21.91 -2.07
CA ILE A 545 -11.26 -21.03 -3.15
C ILE A 545 -10.87 -21.87 -4.36
N SER A 546 -11.23 -21.40 -5.55
CA SER A 546 -10.82 -22.04 -6.80
C SER A 546 -9.56 -21.38 -7.38
N ILE A 547 -8.95 -22.03 -8.38
CA ILE A 547 -7.81 -21.48 -9.10
C ILE A 547 -8.02 -21.54 -10.61
N SER A 548 -7.54 -20.52 -11.29
CA SER A 548 -7.42 -20.45 -12.75
C SER A 548 -5.98 -20.74 -13.16
N GLN A 549 -5.78 -21.60 -14.16
CA GLN A 549 -4.44 -22.04 -14.59
C GLN A 549 -4.23 -21.87 -16.10
N GLY A 550 -3.08 -21.33 -16.47
CA GLY A 550 -2.62 -21.21 -17.86
C GLY A 550 -1.33 -22.00 -18.07
N ILE A 551 -1.26 -22.81 -19.13
CA ILE A 551 -0.10 -23.68 -19.41
C ILE A 551 0.54 -23.28 -20.74
N VAL A 552 1.87 -23.12 -20.76
CA VAL A 552 2.68 -22.90 -21.96
C VAL A 552 3.79 -23.93 -22.01
N PHE A 553 4.05 -24.53 -23.17
CA PHE A 553 5.13 -25.48 -23.36
C PHE A 553 6.36 -24.81 -23.96
N PHE A 554 7.56 -25.16 -23.50
CA PHE A 554 8.82 -24.71 -24.11
C PHE A 554 9.66 -25.91 -24.54
N PRO A 555 10.39 -25.82 -25.67
CA PRO A 555 10.54 -24.63 -26.52
C PRO A 555 9.42 -24.46 -27.56
N TYR A 556 8.32 -25.22 -27.47
CA TYR A 556 7.27 -25.28 -28.50
C TYR A 556 6.49 -23.96 -28.67
N ASP A 557 5.94 -23.45 -27.57
CA ASP A 557 5.11 -22.24 -27.54
C ASP A 557 5.90 -21.00 -27.09
N ALA A 558 7.19 -21.10 -26.74
CA ALA A 558 8.03 -19.97 -26.33
C ALA A 558 9.52 -20.36 -26.34
N GLU A 559 10.37 -19.47 -26.83
CA GLU A 559 11.83 -19.65 -26.82
C GLU A 559 12.52 -18.87 -25.69
N GLU A 560 11.86 -17.85 -25.15
CA GLU A 560 12.38 -16.98 -24.09
C GLU A 560 11.51 -17.02 -22.83
N GLY A 561 12.14 -16.84 -21.66
CA GLY A 561 11.47 -16.94 -20.37
C GLY A 561 10.33 -15.93 -20.17
N ASP A 562 10.58 -14.66 -20.52
CA ASP A 562 9.56 -13.60 -20.41
C ASP A 562 8.36 -13.86 -21.32
N GLU A 563 8.61 -14.38 -22.53
CA GLU A 563 7.57 -14.77 -23.47
C GLU A 563 6.72 -15.93 -22.92
N ALA A 564 7.35 -16.95 -22.34
CA ALA A 564 6.65 -18.09 -21.74
C ALA A 564 5.75 -17.67 -20.57
N ILE A 565 6.25 -16.80 -19.68
CA ILE A 565 5.46 -16.27 -18.56
C ILE A 565 4.27 -15.46 -19.08
N LYS A 566 4.49 -14.55 -20.05
CA LYS A 566 3.44 -13.73 -20.64
C LYS A 566 2.35 -14.57 -21.31
N ARG A 567 2.72 -15.60 -22.07
CA ARG A 567 1.77 -16.52 -22.72
C ARG A 567 1.01 -17.37 -21.71
N ALA A 568 1.64 -17.75 -20.60
CA ALA A 568 1.02 -18.55 -19.56
C ALA A 568 0.01 -17.72 -18.76
N ASP A 569 0.36 -16.46 -18.45
CA ASP A 569 -0.57 -15.47 -17.90
C ASP A 569 -1.77 -15.25 -18.84
N LEU A 570 -1.52 -15.13 -20.14
CA LEU A 570 -2.60 -15.00 -21.15
C LEU A 570 -3.59 -16.16 -21.10
N ALA A 571 -3.07 -17.40 -21.07
CA ALA A 571 -3.89 -18.60 -20.99
C ALA A 571 -4.66 -18.66 -19.66
N MET A 572 -4.06 -18.22 -18.55
CA MET A 572 -4.71 -18.13 -17.23
C MET A 572 -5.83 -17.08 -17.25
N TYR A 573 -5.62 -15.92 -17.86
CA TYR A 573 -6.66 -14.91 -18.03
C TYR A 573 -7.83 -15.44 -18.89
N HIS A 574 -7.54 -16.18 -19.96
CA HIS A 574 -8.58 -16.89 -20.72
C HIS A 574 -9.34 -17.92 -19.86
N ALA A 575 -8.67 -18.62 -18.94
CA ALA A 575 -9.34 -19.51 -17.99
C ALA A 575 -10.32 -18.73 -17.10
N LYS A 576 -9.96 -17.51 -16.66
CA LYS A 576 -10.84 -16.62 -15.89
C LYS A 576 -12.05 -16.18 -16.71
N SER A 577 -11.87 -15.80 -17.97
CA SER A 577 -12.99 -15.36 -18.83
C SER A 577 -13.94 -16.51 -19.19
N MET A 578 -13.47 -17.76 -19.20
CA MET A 578 -14.28 -18.96 -19.44
C MET A 578 -15.06 -19.45 -18.21
N GLY A 579 -15.19 -18.63 -17.16
CA GLY A 579 -15.93 -18.98 -15.94
C GLY A 579 -15.06 -19.41 -14.77
N ARG A 580 -13.75 -19.12 -14.79
CA ARG A 580 -12.78 -19.43 -13.72
C ARG A 580 -12.70 -20.92 -13.40
N ASN A 581 -11.90 -21.29 -12.39
CA ASN A 581 -11.74 -22.69 -11.97
C ASN A 581 -11.46 -23.60 -13.18
N LYS A 582 -10.47 -23.27 -14.02
CA LYS A 582 -10.19 -23.97 -15.28
C LYS A 582 -8.70 -24.05 -15.54
N ILE A 583 -8.34 -25.00 -16.41
CA ILE A 583 -6.97 -25.18 -16.91
C ILE A 583 -7.05 -24.94 -18.41
N VAL A 584 -6.26 -23.99 -18.90
CA VAL A 584 -6.22 -23.61 -20.31
C VAL A 584 -4.78 -23.73 -20.81
N ILE A 585 -4.60 -24.41 -21.93
CA ILE A 585 -3.31 -24.47 -22.63
C ILE A 585 -3.25 -23.30 -23.60
N PHE A 586 -2.14 -22.60 -23.65
CA PHE A 586 -1.91 -21.52 -24.58
C PHE A 586 -2.07 -22.00 -26.03
N HIS A 587 -2.77 -21.18 -26.82
CA HIS A 587 -2.84 -21.31 -28.27
C HIS A 587 -2.63 -19.93 -28.88
N GLN A 588 -1.98 -19.86 -30.04
CA GLN A 588 -1.68 -18.59 -30.70
C GLN A 588 -2.93 -17.75 -31.01
N SER A 589 -4.08 -18.39 -31.24
CA SER A 589 -5.37 -17.72 -31.39
C SER A 589 -5.81 -16.91 -30.15
N MET A 590 -5.27 -17.19 -28.97
CA MET A 590 -5.53 -16.41 -27.75
C MET A 590 -4.89 -15.01 -27.85
N GLU A 591 -3.65 -14.91 -28.33
CA GLU A 591 -3.01 -13.62 -28.59
C GLU A 591 -3.78 -12.82 -29.65
N GLU A 592 -4.24 -13.49 -30.70
CA GLU A 592 -5.07 -12.88 -31.74
C GLU A 592 -6.39 -12.37 -31.18
N SER A 593 -7.05 -13.13 -30.31
CA SER A 593 -8.32 -12.75 -29.70
C SER A 593 -8.20 -11.50 -28.82
N ILE A 594 -7.06 -11.30 -28.15
CA ILE A 594 -6.84 -10.10 -27.31
C ILE A 594 -6.49 -8.90 -28.17
N LYS A 595 -5.67 -9.08 -29.21
CA LYS A 595 -5.43 -8.01 -30.21
C LYS A 595 -6.74 -7.59 -30.88
N ARG A 596 -7.57 -8.58 -31.26
CA ARG A 596 -8.92 -8.39 -31.80
C ARG A 596 -9.79 -7.61 -30.82
N LYS A 597 -9.83 -8.01 -29.55
CA LYS A 597 -10.61 -7.34 -28.51
C LYS A 597 -10.22 -5.88 -28.32
N GLU A 598 -8.92 -5.57 -28.25
CA GLU A 598 -8.44 -4.18 -28.13
C GLU A 598 -8.72 -3.36 -29.40
N LYS A 599 -8.59 -3.96 -30.59
CA LYS A 599 -8.99 -3.33 -31.85
C LYS A 599 -10.48 -2.96 -31.83
N LEU A 600 -11.34 -3.93 -31.53
CA LEU A 600 -12.78 -3.73 -31.48
C LEU A 600 -13.21 -2.73 -30.41
N LYS A 601 -12.50 -2.64 -29.29
CA LYS A 601 -12.76 -1.63 -28.25
C LYS A 601 -12.60 -0.21 -28.76
N VAL A 602 -11.58 0.05 -29.58
CA VAL A 602 -11.36 1.36 -30.21
C VAL A 602 -12.40 1.61 -31.30
N GLU A 603 -12.66 0.62 -32.14
CA GLU A 603 -13.60 0.72 -33.25
C GLU A 603 -15.05 0.86 -32.79
N LEU A 604 -15.45 0.21 -31.68
CA LEU A 604 -16.82 0.29 -31.15
C LEU A 604 -17.21 1.72 -30.77
N ARG A 605 -16.29 2.48 -30.15
CA ARG A 605 -16.53 3.90 -29.84
C ARG A 605 -16.73 4.75 -31.09
N GLN A 606 -16.03 4.41 -32.18
CA GLN A 606 -16.22 5.09 -33.47
C GLN A 606 -17.56 4.67 -34.08
N ALA A 607 -17.91 3.40 -34.04
CA ALA A 607 -19.13 2.84 -34.60
C ALA A 607 -20.40 3.45 -33.97
N ILE A 608 -20.42 3.63 -32.65
CA ILE A 608 -21.51 4.30 -31.92
C ILE A 608 -21.72 5.73 -32.45
N ASN A 609 -20.64 6.45 -32.78
CA ASN A 609 -20.71 7.82 -33.28
C ASN A 609 -20.98 7.92 -34.80
N GLN A 610 -20.60 6.91 -35.59
CA GLN A 610 -20.65 6.94 -37.06
C GLN A 610 -21.89 6.24 -37.66
N LYS A 611 -22.85 5.80 -36.83
CA LYS A 611 -24.03 5.03 -37.25
C LYS A 611 -23.70 3.72 -37.96
N ASP A 612 -22.58 3.10 -37.60
CA ASP A 612 -22.20 1.76 -38.08
C ASP A 612 -22.96 0.65 -37.30
N LEU A 613 -23.82 1.02 -36.35
CA LEU A 613 -24.70 0.12 -35.62
C LEU A 613 -26.11 0.13 -36.23
N PHE A 614 -26.83 -0.97 -36.12
CA PHE A 614 -28.23 -1.05 -36.51
C PHE A 614 -29.02 -2.03 -35.66
N LEU A 615 -30.34 -1.90 -35.64
CA LEU A 615 -31.22 -2.84 -34.95
C LEU A 615 -31.86 -3.82 -35.95
N VAL A 616 -31.90 -5.08 -35.54
CA VAL A 616 -32.81 -6.08 -36.09
C VAL A 616 -33.86 -6.42 -35.03
N TYR A 617 -35.01 -6.91 -35.45
CA TYR A 617 -36.16 -7.09 -34.59
C TYR A 617 -36.64 -8.53 -34.70
N GLN A 618 -36.80 -9.18 -33.55
CA GLN A 618 -37.33 -10.54 -33.49
C GLN A 618 -38.79 -10.50 -32.99
N PRO A 619 -39.77 -10.97 -33.78
CA PRO A 619 -41.17 -10.89 -33.39
C PRO A 619 -41.54 -11.86 -32.25
N GLN A 620 -42.45 -11.40 -31.40
CA GLN A 620 -43.13 -12.17 -30.36
C GLN A 620 -44.60 -12.37 -30.76
N PHE A 621 -45.07 -13.62 -30.67
CA PHE A 621 -46.40 -14.04 -31.12
C PHE A 621 -47.26 -14.55 -29.98
N ASP A 622 -48.55 -14.18 -30.01
CA ASP A 622 -49.55 -14.71 -29.09
C ASP A 622 -50.44 -15.72 -29.80
N THR A 623 -50.45 -16.98 -29.37
CA THR A 623 -51.28 -18.03 -29.98
C THR A 623 -52.74 -17.95 -29.58
N ARG A 624 -53.11 -17.18 -28.55
CA ARG A 624 -54.52 -17.00 -28.15
C ARG A 624 -55.26 -16.13 -29.15
N THR A 625 -54.66 -14.99 -29.47
CA THR A 625 -55.17 -14.02 -30.45
C THR A 625 -54.67 -14.30 -31.85
N ASN A 626 -53.68 -15.19 -31.96
CA ASN A 626 -53.05 -15.59 -33.21
C ASN A 626 -52.47 -14.39 -33.96
N SER A 627 -51.85 -13.49 -33.20
CA SER A 627 -51.42 -12.18 -33.66
C SER A 627 -50.01 -11.85 -33.19
N PHE A 628 -49.35 -11.03 -33.99
CA PHE A 628 -48.13 -10.34 -33.58
C PHE A 628 -48.41 -9.44 -32.37
N ARG A 629 -47.57 -9.52 -31.33
CA ARG A 629 -47.72 -8.73 -30.09
C ARG A 629 -46.65 -7.67 -29.90
N GLY A 630 -45.43 -7.95 -30.31
CA GLY A 630 -44.29 -7.09 -30.05
C GLY A 630 -43.04 -7.66 -30.68
N CYS A 631 -41.91 -7.01 -30.48
CA CYS A 631 -40.64 -7.55 -30.93
C CYS A 631 -39.49 -7.16 -30.00
N GLU A 632 -38.49 -8.02 -29.94
CA GLU A 632 -37.23 -7.71 -29.26
C GLU A 632 -36.28 -6.99 -30.21
N ALA A 633 -35.75 -5.85 -29.77
CA ALA A 633 -34.76 -5.07 -30.48
C ALA A 633 -33.35 -5.61 -30.17
N LEU A 634 -32.70 -6.12 -31.20
CA LEU A 634 -31.39 -6.76 -31.12
C LEU A 634 -30.37 -5.95 -31.91
N VAL A 635 -29.36 -5.41 -31.22
CA VAL A 635 -28.32 -4.61 -31.86
C VAL A 635 -27.38 -5.47 -32.70
N ARG A 636 -26.91 -4.91 -33.82
CA ARG A 636 -25.90 -5.48 -34.71
C ARG A 636 -24.90 -4.39 -35.08
N TRP A 637 -23.66 -4.80 -35.31
CA TRP A 637 -22.60 -3.89 -35.71
C TRP A 637 -22.16 -4.20 -37.14
N ASP A 638 -22.44 -3.27 -38.05
CA ASP A 638 -21.95 -3.29 -39.43
C ASP A 638 -20.48 -2.86 -39.47
N HIS A 639 -19.59 -3.84 -39.50
CA HIS A 639 -18.17 -3.62 -39.51
C HIS A 639 -17.64 -3.58 -40.95
N ARG A 640 -17.04 -2.44 -41.33
CA ARG A 640 -16.59 -2.15 -42.71
C ARG A 640 -15.73 -3.23 -43.36
N GLN A 641 -14.95 -3.97 -42.59
CA GLN A 641 -14.03 -5.01 -43.11
C GLN A 641 -14.60 -6.43 -43.03
N GLU A 642 -15.57 -6.69 -42.15
CA GLU A 642 -15.94 -8.06 -41.76
C GLU A 642 -17.47 -8.32 -41.77
N HIS A 643 -18.21 -7.44 -42.45
CA HIS A 643 -19.67 -7.44 -42.52
C HIS A 643 -20.34 -7.19 -41.16
N ILE A 644 -20.65 -8.22 -40.38
CA ILE A 644 -21.46 -8.07 -39.15
C ILE A 644 -20.75 -8.70 -37.96
N ILE A 645 -20.46 -7.87 -36.95
CA ILE A 645 -20.00 -8.33 -35.64
C ILE A 645 -21.24 -8.54 -34.75
N PHE A 646 -21.34 -9.73 -34.17
CA PHE A 646 -22.50 -10.13 -33.35
C PHE A 646 -22.35 -9.69 -31.88
N PRO A 647 -23.47 -9.46 -31.16
CA PRO A 647 -23.47 -9.01 -29.77
C PRO A 647 -22.57 -9.81 -28.82
N LEU A 648 -22.48 -11.13 -29.00
CA LEU A 648 -21.64 -11.99 -28.17
C LEU A 648 -20.14 -11.61 -28.20
N GLU A 649 -19.67 -10.95 -29.25
CA GLU A 649 -18.29 -10.48 -29.37
C GLU A 649 -18.11 -9.07 -28.78
N PHE A 650 -19.00 -8.12 -29.10
CA PHE A 650 -18.77 -6.70 -28.76
C PHE A 650 -19.48 -6.20 -27.49
N ILE A 651 -20.54 -6.85 -27.00
CA ILE A 651 -21.21 -6.44 -25.75
C ILE A 651 -20.27 -6.61 -24.54
N PRO A 652 -19.54 -7.73 -24.36
CA PRO A 652 -18.57 -7.85 -23.26
C PRO A 652 -17.49 -6.77 -23.31
N ILE A 653 -17.07 -6.38 -24.52
CA ILE A 653 -16.09 -5.31 -24.76
C ILE A 653 -16.69 -3.94 -24.37
N ALA A 654 -17.95 -3.68 -24.75
CA ALA A 654 -18.68 -2.48 -24.39
C ALA A 654 -18.79 -2.35 -22.87
N GLU A 655 -19.12 -3.44 -22.17
CA GLU A 655 -19.22 -3.48 -20.73
C GLU A 655 -17.87 -3.17 -20.08
N GLU A 656 -16.82 -3.91 -20.42
CA GLU A 656 -15.49 -3.73 -19.84
C GLU A 656 -14.91 -2.33 -20.08
N SER A 657 -15.13 -1.76 -21.28
CA SER A 657 -14.64 -0.43 -21.64
C SER A 657 -15.49 0.74 -21.16
N GLY A 658 -16.67 0.47 -20.58
CA GLY A 658 -17.67 1.47 -20.20
C GLY A 658 -18.52 2.00 -21.36
N SER A 659 -18.20 1.65 -22.61
CA SER A 659 -18.95 2.09 -23.81
C SER A 659 -20.37 1.51 -23.88
N ILE A 660 -20.73 0.57 -23.00
CA ILE A 660 -22.09 0.02 -22.88
C ILE A 660 -23.14 1.08 -22.52
N ILE A 661 -22.74 2.17 -21.85
CA ILE A 661 -23.65 3.28 -21.54
C ILE A 661 -24.05 3.99 -22.84
N ASP A 662 -23.07 4.43 -23.63
CA ASP A 662 -23.30 5.12 -24.92
C ASP A 662 -24.02 4.21 -25.92
N LEU A 663 -23.64 2.93 -25.97
CA LEU A 663 -24.31 1.93 -26.80
C LEU A 663 -25.78 1.75 -26.39
N GLY A 664 -26.04 1.64 -25.09
CA GLY A 664 -27.39 1.53 -24.56
C GLY A 664 -28.26 2.74 -24.86
N GLU A 665 -27.69 3.93 -24.78
CA GLU A 665 -28.36 5.19 -25.17
C GLU A 665 -28.74 5.18 -26.65
N TYR A 666 -27.83 4.73 -27.54
CA TYR A 666 -28.10 4.54 -28.96
C TYR A 666 -29.26 3.56 -29.20
N VAL A 667 -29.19 2.36 -28.61
CA VAL A 667 -30.20 1.30 -28.79
C VAL A 667 -31.57 1.78 -28.29
N LEU A 668 -31.63 2.40 -27.11
CA LEU A 668 -32.87 2.96 -26.56
C LEU A 668 -33.50 3.99 -27.51
N ASN A 669 -32.68 4.88 -28.06
CA ASN A 669 -33.20 5.90 -28.98
C ASN A 669 -33.73 5.30 -30.28
N GLU A 670 -32.92 4.48 -30.95
CA GLU A 670 -33.27 3.89 -32.25
C GLU A 670 -34.51 3.00 -32.13
N ALA A 671 -34.60 2.19 -31.07
CA ALA A 671 -35.76 1.34 -30.82
C ALA A 671 -37.03 2.16 -30.55
N CYS A 672 -36.94 3.26 -29.79
CA CYS A 672 -38.10 4.12 -29.52
C CYS A 672 -38.53 4.91 -30.77
N GLU A 673 -37.59 5.38 -31.58
CA GLU A 673 -37.90 6.02 -32.86
C GLU A 673 -38.58 5.04 -33.82
N GLN A 674 -38.12 3.79 -33.88
CA GLN A 674 -38.75 2.75 -34.70
C GLN A 674 -40.13 2.37 -34.16
N ALA A 675 -40.30 2.23 -32.85
CA ALA A 675 -41.59 1.94 -32.22
C ALA A 675 -42.64 3.02 -32.53
N MET A 676 -42.23 4.29 -32.54
CA MET A 676 -43.09 5.41 -32.93
C MET A 676 -43.55 5.35 -34.38
N GLN A 677 -42.68 4.92 -35.30
CA GLN A 677 -43.06 4.71 -36.71
C GLN A 677 -44.08 3.57 -36.86
N TRP A 678 -43.98 2.56 -36.00
CA TRP A 678 -44.83 1.37 -36.01
C TRP A 678 -46.16 1.52 -35.29
N ARG A 679 -46.29 2.52 -34.40
CA ARG A 679 -47.48 2.77 -33.59
C ARG A 679 -48.77 2.77 -34.41
N ASP A 680 -48.77 3.47 -35.54
CA ASP A 680 -49.97 3.62 -36.37
C ASP A 680 -50.19 2.40 -37.29
N GLN A 681 -49.17 1.55 -37.48
CA GLN A 681 -49.22 0.35 -38.32
C GLN A 681 -49.74 -0.89 -37.58
N PHE A 682 -49.23 -1.17 -36.37
CA PHE A 682 -49.53 -2.41 -35.63
C PHE A 682 -50.63 -2.29 -34.55
N LYS A 683 -51.32 -1.13 -34.45
CA LYS A 683 -52.39 -0.81 -33.47
C LYS A 683 -51.91 -0.78 -31.99
N GLN A 684 -52.86 -0.52 -31.08
CA GLN A 684 -52.64 -0.07 -29.68
C GLN A 684 -51.92 -1.04 -28.72
N ASP A 685 -51.70 -2.31 -29.09
CA ASP A 685 -51.19 -3.35 -28.18
C ASP A 685 -49.73 -3.78 -28.46
N PHE A 686 -49.04 -3.05 -29.34
CA PHE A 686 -47.67 -3.33 -29.76
C PHE A 686 -46.63 -2.86 -28.73
N TYR A 687 -45.48 -3.53 -28.63
CA TYR A 687 -44.33 -3.07 -27.84
C TYR A 687 -42.99 -3.49 -28.46
N VAL A 688 -41.93 -2.76 -28.09
CA VAL A 688 -40.54 -3.09 -28.39
C VAL A 688 -39.80 -3.39 -27.09
N THR A 689 -39.23 -4.58 -27.01
CA THR A 689 -38.41 -5.03 -25.88
C THR A 689 -36.96 -4.65 -26.10
N ILE A 690 -36.32 -4.04 -25.10
CA ILE A 690 -34.95 -3.52 -25.17
C ILE A 690 -34.14 -4.06 -23.99
N ASN A 691 -33.04 -4.73 -24.32
CA ASN A 691 -32.09 -5.27 -23.35
C ASN A 691 -31.32 -4.16 -22.61
N LEU A 692 -31.25 -4.27 -21.28
CA LEU A 692 -30.37 -3.48 -20.43
C LEU A 692 -29.20 -4.33 -19.94
N SER A 693 -28.06 -3.71 -19.68
CA SER A 693 -26.92 -4.32 -18.98
C SER A 693 -26.90 -3.96 -17.49
N ALA A 694 -26.21 -4.78 -16.67
CA ALA A 694 -26.03 -4.50 -15.24
C ALA A 694 -25.35 -3.14 -15.01
N LYS A 695 -24.39 -2.79 -15.87
CA LYS A 695 -23.68 -1.51 -15.79
C LYS A 695 -24.58 -0.32 -16.06
N GLN A 696 -25.58 -0.45 -16.95
CA GLN A 696 -26.56 0.61 -17.19
C GLN A 696 -27.47 0.82 -15.98
N ILE A 697 -27.96 -0.26 -15.35
CA ILE A 697 -28.82 -0.19 -14.15
C ILE A 697 -28.07 0.47 -12.99
N ALA A 698 -26.80 0.12 -12.80
CA ALA A 698 -25.94 0.73 -11.79
C ALA A 698 -25.64 2.22 -12.09
N HIS A 699 -25.72 2.64 -13.35
CA HIS A 699 -25.35 3.99 -13.75
C HIS A 699 -26.42 5.03 -13.38
N LYS A 700 -25.98 6.15 -12.78
CA LYS A 700 -26.89 7.20 -12.28
C LYS A 700 -27.63 7.97 -13.38
N SER A 701 -27.13 7.96 -14.61
CA SER A 701 -27.74 8.72 -15.72
C SER A 701 -28.90 7.99 -16.41
N LEU A 702 -29.15 6.70 -16.14
CA LEU A 702 -30.13 5.91 -16.88
C LEU A 702 -31.54 6.53 -16.82
N ILE A 703 -32.03 6.82 -15.61
CA ILE A 703 -33.36 7.43 -15.42
C ILE A 703 -33.44 8.82 -16.07
N PRO A 704 -32.51 9.77 -15.81
CA PRO A 704 -32.49 11.05 -16.53
C PRO A 704 -32.46 10.94 -18.06
N TYR A 705 -31.73 9.95 -18.60
CA TYR A 705 -31.65 9.72 -20.04
C TYR A 705 -32.98 9.26 -20.61
N ILE A 706 -33.61 8.24 -20.00
CA ILE A 706 -34.91 7.72 -20.42
C ILE A 706 -35.98 8.83 -20.37
N ASP A 707 -35.99 9.66 -19.32
CA ASP A 707 -36.92 10.80 -19.21
C ASP A 707 -36.73 11.82 -20.34
N LYS A 708 -35.48 12.13 -20.69
CA LYS A 708 -35.16 13.01 -21.79
C LYS A 708 -35.56 12.40 -23.14
N MET A 709 -35.33 11.10 -23.31
CA MET A 709 -35.69 10.37 -24.52
C MET A 709 -37.21 10.36 -24.72
N ILE A 710 -37.99 9.97 -23.70
CA ILE A 710 -39.47 9.95 -23.76
C ILE A 710 -40.01 11.33 -24.12
N LYS A 711 -39.49 12.39 -23.47
CA LYS A 711 -39.89 13.76 -23.75
C LYS A 711 -39.55 14.21 -25.18
N ARG A 712 -38.42 13.75 -25.73
CA ARG A 712 -37.97 14.09 -27.09
C ARG A 712 -38.77 13.35 -28.16
N THR A 713 -38.98 12.04 -28.00
CA THR A 713 -39.65 11.19 -29.00
C THR A 713 -41.17 11.29 -28.91
N GLY A 714 -41.70 11.65 -27.75
CA GLY A 714 -43.15 11.64 -27.49
C GLY A 714 -43.74 10.24 -27.47
N ILE A 715 -42.90 9.22 -27.25
CA ILE A 715 -43.32 7.81 -27.24
C ILE A 715 -44.25 7.51 -26.06
N PRO A 716 -45.42 6.88 -26.30
CA PRO A 716 -46.19 6.24 -25.25
C PRO A 716 -45.35 5.18 -24.53
N VAL A 717 -45.22 5.31 -23.22
CA VAL A 717 -44.37 4.43 -22.38
C VAL A 717 -44.80 2.96 -22.44
N GLU A 718 -46.06 2.70 -22.77
CA GLU A 718 -46.65 1.37 -22.89
C GLU A 718 -46.07 0.57 -24.07
N LEU A 719 -45.48 1.26 -25.05
CA LEU A 719 -44.78 0.65 -26.19
C LEU A 719 -43.36 0.19 -25.81
N ILE A 720 -42.86 0.54 -24.62
CA ILE A 720 -41.50 0.21 -24.18
C ILE A 720 -41.56 -0.93 -23.18
N GLU A 721 -40.82 -1.99 -23.47
CA GLU A 721 -40.48 -3.04 -22.51
C GLU A 721 -38.97 -3.06 -22.31
N LEU A 722 -38.53 -3.10 -21.05
CA LEU A 722 -37.11 -3.20 -20.69
C LEU A 722 -36.83 -4.57 -20.12
N GLU A 723 -35.78 -5.18 -20.66
CA GLU A 723 -35.39 -6.54 -20.35
C GLU A 723 -34.11 -6.57 -19.51
N VAL A 724 -34.11 -7.39 -18.48
CA VAL A 724 -32.98 -7.59 -17.58
C VAL A 724 -32.77 -9.08 -17.37
N THR A 725 -31.52 -9.54 -17.34
CA THR A 725 -31.24 -10.95 -17.07
C THR A 725 -31.19 -11.25 -15.58
N GLU A 726 -31.47 -12.50 -15.21
CA GLU A 726 -31.39 -12.98 -13.83
C GLU A 726 -30.01 -12.71 -13.18
N SER A 727 -28.93 -13.01 -13.92
CA SER A 727 -27.55 -12.84 -13.43
C SER A 727 -27.20 -11.38 -13.14
N MET A 728 -27.75 -10.44 -13.92
CA MET A 728 -27.52 -9.01 -13.71
C MET A 728 -28.12 -8.51 -12.41
N LEU A 729 -29.31 -8.98 -12.05
CA LEU A 729 -30.02 -8.55 -10.83
C LEU A 729 -29.30 -8.98 -9.56
N MET A 730 -28.55 -10.08 -9.62
CA MET A 730 -27.79 -10.61 -8.48
C MET A 730 -26.51 -9.82 -8.16
N MET A 731 -26.06 -8.93 -9.05
CA MET A 731 -24.88 -8.10 -8.79
C MET A 731 -25.15 -6.98 -7.77
N ASP A 732 -26.29 -6.31 -7.86
CA ASP A 732 -26.71 -5.22 -6.97
C ASP A 732 -28.25 -5.13 -6.91
N MET A 733 -28.83 -6.03 -6.10
CA MET A 733 -30.28 -6.22 -6.03
C MET A 733 -31.02 -4.99 -5.51
N ASP A 734 -30.48 -4.31 -4.50
CA ASP A 734 -31.14 -3.14 -3.90
C ASP A 734 -31.23 -2.01 -4.92
N ARG A 735 -30.14 -1.76 -5.67
CA ARG A 735 -30.14 -0.78 -6.75
C ARG A 735 -31.07 -1.18 -7.89
N ALA A 736 -31.10 -2.46 -8.27
CA ALA A 736 -31.98 -2.94 -9.32
C ALA A 736 -33.46 -2.75 -8.95
N VAL A 737 -33.85 -3.12 -7.72
CA VAL A 737 -35.21 -2.89 -7.21
C VAL A 737 -35.56 -1.40 -7.25
N GLU A 738 -34.67 -0.52 -6.80
CA GLU A 738 -34.88 0.94 -6.84
C GLU A 738 -35.14 1.44 -8.27
N VAL A 739 -34.24 1.13 -9.20
CA VAL A 739 -34.28 1.62 -10.60
C VAL A 739 -35.49 1.06 -11.34
N LEU A 740 -35.72 -0.25 -11.27
CA LEU A 740 -36.85 -0.89 -11.94
C LEU A 740 -38.20 -0.43 -11.37
N SER A 741 -38.28 -0.14 -10.06
CA SER A 741 -39.52 0.41 -9.47
C SER A 741 -39.83 1.80 -10.01
N ILE A 742 -38.79 2.64 -10.17
CA ILE A 742 -38.94 3.97 -10.77
C ILE A 742 -39.42 3.86 -12.22
N LEU A 743 -38.87 2.93 -13.00
CA LEU A 743 -39.26 2.70 -14.40
C LEU A 743 -40.69 2.17 -14.51
N LYS A 744 -41.08 1.20 -13.67
CA LYS A 744 -42.46 0.69 -13.63
C LYS A 744 -43.46 1.76 -13.22
N ALA A 745 -43.11 2.61 -12.25
CA ALA A 745 -43.97 3.73 -11.84
C ALA A 745 -44.22 4.74 -12.97
N LYS A 746 -43.35 4.78 -14.00
CA LYS A 746 -43.55 5.57 -15.22
C LYS A 746 -44.43 4.89 -16.27
N GLY A 747 -44.80 3.62 -16.08
CA GLY A 747 -45.61 2.85 -17.02
C GLY A 747 -44.82 1.98 -18.00
N ILE A 748 -43.49 1.89 -17.84
CA ILE A 748 -42.63 1.02 -18.67
C ILE A 748 -42.74 -0.43 -18.16
N LYS A 749 -42.92 -1.39 -19.06
CA LYS A 749 -42.98 -2.82 -18.71
C LYS A 749 -41.60 -3.37 -18.44
N ILE A 750 -41.48 -4.27 -17.47
CA ILE A 750 -40.22 -4.93 -17.13
C ILE A 750 -40.32 -6.44 -17.35
N SER A 751 -39.42 -6.99 -18.19
CA SER A 751 -39.26 -8.42 -18.41
C SER A 751 -37.98 -8.95 -17.75
N LEU A 752 -38.08 -10.18 -17.22
CA LEU A 752 -36.93 -10.94 -16.73
C LEU A 752 -36.54 -12.01 -17.75
N ASP A 753 -35.29 -11.98 -18.18
CA ASP A 753 -34.69 -12.88 -19.16
C ASP A 753 -33.76 -13.94 -18.53
N ASP A 754 -33.48 -15.00 -19.30
CA ASP A 754 -32.65 -16.17 -18.94
C ASP A 754 -33.10 -16.88 -17.65
N PHE A 755 -34.39 -16.84 -17.31
CA PHE A 755 -34.86 -17.33 -16.01
C PHE A 755 -34.67 -18.85 -15.86
N GLY A 756 -34.01 -19.24 -14.78
CA GLY A 756 -33.75 -20.64 -14.43
C GLY A 756 -32.31 -21.10 -14.69
N THR A 757 -31.48 -20.28 -15.33
CA THR A 757 -30.05 -20.56 -15.54
C THR A 757 -29.17 -20.14 -14.34
N GLY A 758 -29.73 -19.39 -13.38
CA GLY A 758 -29.05 -18.86 -12.19
C GLY A 758 -29.55 -19.40 -10.84
N TYR A 759 -28.97 -18.89 -9.74
CA TYR A 759 -29.31 -19.25 -8.35
C TYR A 759 -30.39 -18.33 -7.74
N SER A 760 -31.49 -18.03 -8.44
CA SER A 760 -32.54 -17.20 -7.88
C SER A 760 -33.18 -17.81 -6.63
N SER A 761 -33.09 -17.08 -5.52
CA SER A 761 -34.01 -17.29 -4.41
C SER A 761 -35.37 -16.72 -4.81
N LEU A 762 -36.42 -17.56 -4.83
CA LEU A 762 -37.83 -17.16 -5.00
C LEU A 762 -38.23 -15.95 -4.14
N SER A 763 -37.54 -15.75 -3.02
CA SER A 763 -37.73 -14.59 -2.14
C SER A 763 -37.43 -13.24 -2.79
N TYR A 764 -36.51 -13.19 -3.75
CA TYR A 764 -36.13 -11.96 -4.46
C TYR A 764 -37.04 -11.67 -5.65
N LEU A 765 -37.49 -12.70 -6.36
CA LEU A 765 -38.42 -12.55 -7.47
C LEU A 765 -39.69 -11.79 -7.05
N LYS A 766 -40.17 -12.03 -5.82
CA LYS A 766 -41.31 -11.33 -5.22
C LYS A 766 -41.09 -9.82 -5.00
N LYS A 767 -39.84 -9.37 -4.84
CA LYS A 767 -39.51 -7.96 -4.61
C LYS A 767 -39.37 -7.16 -5.89
N LEU A 768 -39.13 -7.84 -7.01
CA LEU A 768 -38.88 -7.19 -8.28
C LEU A 768 -40.21 -6.77 -8.93
N PRO A 769 -40.29 -5.56 -9.48
CA PRO A 769 -41.49 -5.04 -10.11
C PRO A 769 -41.63 -5.60 -11.54
N LEU A 770 -41.74 -6.91 -11.70
CA LEU A 770 -41.79 -7.57 -13.01
C LEU A 770 -43.21 -7.61 -13.59
N ASP A 771 -43.31 -7.64 -14.92
CA ASP A 771 -44.55 -7.86 -15.68
C ASP A 771 -44.51 -9.17 -16.47
N LYS A 772 -43.30 -9.57 -16.89
CA LYS A 772 -43.08 -10.70 -17.79
C LYS A 772 -41.85 -11.51 -17.36
N LEU A 773 -41.89 -12.81 -17.61
CA LEU A 773 -40.80 -13.76 -17.42
C LEU A 773 -40.57 -14.52 -18.73
N LYS A 774 -39.32 -14.55 -19.20
CA LYS A 774 -38.91 -15.30 -20.40
C LYS A 774 -38.21 -16.60 -19.98
N ILE A 775 -38.61 -17.70 -20.61
CA ILE A 775 -38.01 -19.02 -20.41
C ILE A 775 -36.85 -19.16 -21.39
N ASP A 776 -35.64 -19.35 -20.86
CA ASP A 776 -34.41 -19.50 -21.63
C ASP A 776 -34.50 -20.63 -22.66
N LYS A 777 -33.94 -20.40 -23.85
CA LYS A 777 -33.85 -21.36 -24.94
C LYS A 777 -33.25 -22.72 -24.50
N SER A 778 -32.33 -22.75 -23.53
CA SER A 778 -31.74 -23.99 -23.02
C SER A 778 -32.77 -24.95 -22.44
N PHE A 779 -33.85 -24.43 -21.85
CA PHE A 779 -34.95 -25.26 -21.34
C PHE A 779 -35.99 -25.58 -22.42
N VAL A 780 -35.97 -24.89 -23.56
CA VAL A 780 -36.90 -25.08 -24.68
C VAL A 780 -36.37 -26.09 -25.70
N ASN A 781 -35.05 -26.11 -25.93
CA ASN A 781 -34.42 -26.95 -26.96
C ASN A 781 -34.72 -28.44 -26.80
N ASP A 782 -34.67 -28.93 -25.56
CA ASP A 782 -34.82 -30.37 -25.25
C ASP A 782 -36.29 -30.79 -25.03
N ILE A 783 -37.24 -29.88 -25.31
CA ILE A 783 -38.68 -30.12 -25.20
C ILE A 783 -39.30 -30.30 -26.59
N PRO A 784 -40.22 -31.27 -26.77
CA PRO A 784 -40.59 -32.34 -25.84
C PRO A 784 -39.60 -33.52 -25.88
N GLY A 785 -39.40 -34.22 -24.76
CA GLY A 785 -38.59 -35.44 -24.71
C GLY A 785 -37.73 -35.58 -23.46
N ASP A 786 -37.09 -34.51 -23.01
CA ASP A 786 -36.32 -34.51 -21.76
C ASP A 786 -37.23 -34.21 -20.55
N LYS A 787 -37.36 -35.18 -19.65
CA LYS A 787 -38.28 -35.06 -18.50
C LYS A 787 -37.87 -33.97 -17.52
N ASP A 788 -36.57 -33.71 -17.39
CA ASP A 788 -36.05 -32.71 -16.47
C ASP A 788 -36.35 -31.31 -17.00
N SER A 789 -36.06 -31.04 -18.28
CA SER A 789 -36.41 -29.79 -18.97
C SER A 789 -37.92 -29.54 -18.98
N GLU A 790 -38.74 -30.57 -19.26
CA GLU A 790 -40.19 -30.46 -19.20
C GLU A 790 -40.69 -30.11 -17.78
N ALA A 791 -40.13 -30.72 -16.74
CA ALA A 791 -40.51 -30.44 -15.35
C ALA A 791 -40.12 -29.01 -14.94
N ILE A 792 -38.94 -28.54 -15.34
CA ILE A 792 -38.47 -27.17 -15.10
C ILE A 792 -39.39 -26.17 -15.80
N ALA A 793 -39.65 -26.34 -17.09
CA ALA A 793 -40.52 -25.45 -17.86
C ALA A 793 -41.93 -25.36 -17.24
N LYS A 794 -42.55 -26.49 -16.87
CA LYS A 794 -43.87 -26.50 -16.19
C LYS A 794 -43.85 -25.76 -14.86
N THR A 795 -42.77 -25.91 -14.10
CA THR A 795 -42.60 -25.23 -12.81
C THR A 795 -42.50 -23.72 -13.01
N ILE A 796 -41.70 -23.26 -13.98
CA ILE A 796 -41.56 -21.84 -14.32
C ILE A 796 -42.91 -21.24 -14.72
N ILE A 797 -43.66 -21.92 -15.61
CA ILE A 797 -44.98 -21.45 -16.07
C ILE A 797 -45.96 -21.35 -14.90
N SER A 798 -46.03 -22.39 -14.06
CA SER A 798 -46.91 -22.41 -12.88
C SER A 798 -46.59 -21.28 -11.91
N MET A 799 -45.30 -21.06 -11.62
CA MET A 799 -44.82 -20.00 -10.73
C MET A 799 -45.17 -18.61 -11.28
N ALA A 800 -44.88 -18.35 -12.55
CA ALA A 800 -45.19 -17.06 -13.18
C ALA A 800 -46.69 -16.76 -13.16
N ASN A 801 -47.54 -17.75 -13.47
CA ASN A 801 -49.00 -17.63 -13.37
C ASN A 801 -49.46 -17.29 -11.94
N GLN A 802 -48.87 -17.90 -10.90
CA GLN A 802 -49.18 -17.60 -9.50
C GLN A 802 -48.75 -16.19 -9.07
N LEU A 803 -47.69 -15.66 -9.68
CA LEU A 803 -47.20 -14.30 -9.45
C LEU A 803 -47.91 -13.25 -10.33
N GLY A 804 -48.81 -13.68 -11.22
CA GLY A 804 -49.51 -12.79 -12.16
C GLY A 804 -48.60 -12.22 -13.26
N LEU A 805 -47.52 -12.93 -13.60
CA LEU A 805 -46.56 -12.54 -14.64
C LEU A 805 -46.94 -13.19 -15.98
N GLU A 806 -46.76 -12.47 -17.08
CA GLU A 806 -46.83 -13.07 -18.43
C GLU A 806 -45.59 -13.95 -18.68
N VAL A 807 -45.76 -15.06 -19.39
CA VAL A 807 -44.67 -15.98 -19.71
C VAL A 807 -44.42 -16.00 -21.21
N VAL A 808 -43.16 -15.86 -21.62
CA VAL A 808 -42.70 -16.03 -23.00
C VAL A 808 -41.76 -17.22 -23.07
N ALA A 809 -41.95 -18.13 -24.02
CA ALA A 809 -40.98 -19.18 -24.30
C ALA A 809 -40.09 -18.78 -25.48
N GLU A 810 -38.78 -18.82 -25.27
CA GLU A 810 -37.78 -18.42 -26.26
C GLU A 810 -37.16 -19.58 -27.02
N GLY A 811 -36.63 -19.29 -28.21
CA GLY A 811 -35.94 -20.29 -29.00
C GLY A 811 -36.86 -21.39 -29.51
N ILE A 812 -38.15 -21.09 -29.75
CA ILE A 812 -39.06 -22.02 -30.39
C ILE A 812 -38.61 -22.28 -31.82
N GLU A 813 -38.33 -23.54 -32.15
CA GLU A 813 -37.85 -24.00 -33.46
C GLU A 813 -38.88 -24.87 -34.19
N ASN A 814 -39.85 -25.46 -33.49
CA ASN A 814 -40.83 -26.35 -34.11
C ASN A 814 -42.24 -26.31 -33.47
N ALA A 815 -43.23 -26.84 -34.20
CA ALA A 815 -44.63 -26.87 -33.77
C ALA A 815 -44.89 -27.72 -32.52
N ARG A 816 -44.05 -28.74 -32.25
CA ARG A 816 -44.22 -29.60 -31.07
C ARG A 816 -43.91 -28.85 -29.78
N GLN A 817 -42.89 -27.98 -29.80
CA GLN A 817 -42.60 -27.05 -28.70
C GLN A 817 -43.79 -26.11 -28.45
N VAL A 818 -44.33 -25.48 -29.50
CA VAL A 818 -45.52 -24.61 -29.38
C VAL A 818 -46.68 -25.34 -28.71
N LYS A 819 -46.97 -26.57 -29.17
CA LYS A 819 -48.04 -27.40 -28.60
C LYS A 819 -47.81 -27.68 -27.12
N PHE A 820 -46.61 -28.13 -26.74
CA PHE A 820 -46.26 -28.41 -25.34
C PHE A 820 -46.50 -27.17 -24.46
N PHE A 821 -45.93 -26.02 -24.81
CA PHE A 821 -46.05 -24.81 -23.99
C PHE A 821 -47.49 -24.29 -23.92
N THR A 822 -48.24 -24.38 -25.02
CA THR A 822 -49.67 -23.98 -25.07
C THR A 822 -50.53 -24.86 -24.16
N GLU A 823 -50.29 -26.18 -24.14
CA GLU A 823 -51.00 -27.12 -23.26
C GLU A 823 -50.74 -26.87 -21.76
N HIS A 824 -49.60 -26.25 -21.44
CA HIS A 824 -49.21 -25.93 -20.06
C HIS A 824 -49.44 -24.47 -19.67
N GLY A 825 -50.11 -23.67 -20.53
CA GLY A 825 -50.55 -22.31 -20.21
C GLY A 825 -49.59 -21.18 -20.57
N CYS A 826 -48.58 -21.43 -21.40
CA CYS A 826 -47.74 -20.40 -22.01
C CYS A 826 -48.20 -20.14 -23.45
N TYR A 827 -48.46 -18.88 -23.79
CA TYR A 827 -49.07 -18.51 -25.07
C TYR A 827 -48.28 -17.48 -25.89
N LEU A 828 -47.24 -16.90 -25.29
CA LEU A 828 -46.35 -15.97 -25.97
C LEU A 828 -45.07 -16.69 -26.37
N PHE A 829 -44.67 -16.53 -27.62
CA PHE A 829 -43.56 -17.27 -28.19
C PHE A 829 -42.62 -16.36 -28.97
N GLN A 830 -41.33 -16.68 -28.87
CA GLN A 830 -40.27 -16.09 -29.66
C GLN A 830 -39.36 -17.20 -30.18
N GLY A 831 -39.01 -17.17 -31.47
CA GLY A 831 -38.10 -18.17 -32.02
C GLY A 831 -38.13 -18.26 -33.54
N HIS A 832 -37.16 -19.02 -34.08
CA HIS A 832 -36.97 -19.19 -35.52
C HIS A 832 -38.13 -19.92 -36.21
N TYR A 833 -38.94 -20.68 -35.46
CA TYR A 833 -40.17 -21.27 -35.99
C TYR A 833 -41.10 -20.22 -36.59
N PHE A 834 -41.18 -19.04 -35.97
CA PHE A 834 -42.01 -17.94 -36.43
C PHE A 834 -41.26 -17.00 -37.36
N SER A 835 -40.15 -16.44 -36.90
CA SER A 835 -39.27 -15.61 -37.73
C SER A 835 -37.90 -15.44 -37.06
N PRO A 836 -36.78 -15.50 -37.82
CA PRO A 836 -35.49 -15.04 -37.33
C PRO A 836 -35.49 -13.50 -37.13
N PRO A 837 -34.54 -12.95 -36.35
CA PRO A 837 -34.37 -11.50 -36.27
C PRO A 837 -34.19 -10.88 -37.66
N CYS A 838 -35.02 -9.89 -38.01
CA CYS A 838 -35.04 -9.29 -39.34
C CYS A 838 -34.99 -7.75 -39.29
N ARG A 839 -34.74 -7.10 -40.42
CA ARG A 839 -34.72 -5.63 -40.48
C ARG A 839 -36.14 -5.08 -40.35
N ALA A 840 -36.28 -3.84 -39.86
CA ALA A 840 -37.60 -3.21 -39.65
C ALA A 840 -38.53 -3.26 -40.88
N LYS A 841 -37.99 -3.05 -42.08
CA LYS A 841 -38.75 -3.13 -43.34
C LYS A 841 -39.22 -4.55 -43.69
N GLU A 842 -38.46 -5.56 -43.32
CA GLU A 842 -38.80 -6.97 -43.55
C GLU A 842 -39.88 -7.41 -42.58
N LEU A 843 -39.79 -6.97 -41.32
CA LEU A 843 -40.83 -7.17 -40.32
C LEU A 843 -42.18 -6.65 -40.84
N ILE A 844 -42.24 -5.39 -41.29
CA ILE A 844 -43.48 -4.82 -41.86
C ILE A 844 -44.03 -5.70 -43.00
N LYS A 845 -43.18 -6.11 -43.96
CA LYS A 845 -43.63 -6.96 -45.09
C LYS A 845 -44.16 -8.33 -44.65
N GLN A 846 -43.55 -8.93 -43.63
CA GLN A 846 -44.00 -10.22 -43.09
C GLN A 846 -45.36 -10.09 -42.40
N PHE A 847 -45.63 -8.93 -41.77
CA PHE A 847 -46.80 -8.74 -40.90
C PHE A 847 -47.93 -7.89 -41.48
N ASP A 848 -47.72 -7.17 -42.60
CA ASP A 848 -48.76 -6.50 -43.39
C ASP A 848 -49.72 -7.48 -44.08
N ASN A 849 -49.38 -8.77 -44.16
CA ASN A 849 -50.12 -9.81 -44.92
C ASN A 849 -50.71 -10.95 -44.07
N ILE A 850 -50.71 -10.88 -42.73
CA ILE A 850 -51.19 -12.02 -41.92
C ILE A 850 -52.72 -12.06 -41.83
N ILE A 851 -53.28 -12.81 -42.78
CA ILE A 851 -54.49 -13.64 -42.65
C ILE A 851 -54.33 -14.52 -41.39
N PRO A 852 -55.38 -14.72 -40.56
CA PRO A 852 -55.26 -15.48 -39.31
C PRO A 852 -54.59 -16.83 -39.56
N PHE A 853 -53.50 -17.12 -38.85
CA PHE A 853 -52.80 -18.41 -38.86
C PHE A 853 -53.84 -19.55 -38.78
N ASP A 854 -53.94 -20.36 -39.83
CA ASP A 854 -54.99 -21.37 -39.91
C ASP A 854 -54.74 -22.49 -38.88
N LYS A 855 -55.68 -22.63 -37.93
CA LYS A 855 -55.69 -23.68 -36.90
C LYS A 855 -55.70 -25.09 -37.50
N SER A 856 -56.04 -25.25 -38.78
CA SER A 856 -56.14 -26.55 -39.45
C SER A 856 -54.80 -27.30 -39.58
N SER A 857 -53.66 -26.61 -39.54
CA SER A 857 -52.34 -27.23 -39.72
C SER A 857 -51.76 -27.89 -38.46
N LEU A 858 -52.30 -27.60 -37.26
CA LEU A 858 -51.79 -28.13 -35.98
C LEU A 858 -52.41 -29.47 -35.54
N LEU A 859 -53.46 -29.95 -36.22
CA LEU A 859 -54.16 -31.19 -35.87
C LEU A 859 -53.89 -32.36 -36.84
N SER A 860 -53.03 -32.17 -37.84
CA SER A 860 -52.69 -33.22 -38.81
C SER A 860 -51.20 -33.26 -39.16
N SER A 861 -50.34 -33.63 -38.21
CA SER A 861 -49.07 -34.38 -38.46
C SER A 861 -48.36 -34.81 -37.18
#